data_AF-A0AAN9T926-F1
#
_entry.id   AF-A0AAN9T926-F1
#
_cell.length_a   1.000
_cell.length_b   1.000
_cell.length_c   1.000
_cell.angle_alpha   90.00
_cell.angle_beta   90.00
_cell.angle_gamma   90.00
#
_symmetry.space_group_name_H-M   'P 1'
#
loop_
_entity.id
_entity.type
_entity.pdbx_description
1 polymer ?
#
loop_
_entity_poly.entity_id
_entity_poly.type
_entity_poly.pdbx_seq_one_letter_code
_entity_poly.pdbx_strand_id
1 'polypeptide(L)'
;MSETIEMKEGNAQTALLTALQNEDLDEFTRIFYHNFGNLHININHLYEDAENKTLLDIACSSPNKAAYVDFLLQFGADVNLFNNSHGMAPIHFALSNLDNETVKLLVSETDINIHQPDASDVRKTKRQVLKSGDEWFERLLPLLQDRTAYAGKQGIALPILEPESSIQASLFLLINQRDYEAFNSKVNEDNVNLTNNASRTYLQVACANGFIEFVELLLNLNVDPNQNTRQTDIFPIELAAFYGYHNIVQLLLETGIIKVKSQILLYITEGYYLMGRRKENIEREMSLRGIIGHNFRDMDHIKCLKLILDNVPDSQLNVNCTNENGDTPLHNAISSDNRDMILSLLERGAYIGATNNDGKVAIQLMMPSTLEYFLKGCFSTNTNFIADDVHEKSDRVVFNYNFLVREERNYNETKPLVALGEIPELRPFLRHPLLLVFLDFKWQFIMKKLFHVYVAFQVWFVSFLSIYLLTRHDNTGSPHNIIIWYIVLINNIAMLSKEIIQVITYSRANKYGYIKNPQNWMEIALIVIIYIILFYDTQSREIRSLFATAAIFLSYLELMLLHLSHPERNVHLIMLKTVTMNGAKFLMYHLILILAFAFSFHIYFREANPANQNSTIAFRDIPHAVFKTLLMSTGDYDLPNYNDSIYENYFGILNMIYTIFFIFLIPIVLMNLLNAIAVSDIGVIKKDAELVSTIALVHLIAHMEKIISDIVSLIDRYHVAKNGLLRKLLDYCVIHPTQTISNHREITCYLKESGMCRTLEGLKYPILSSTLYAIQEKLTAARSSEEKVDPVNII
;
A
#
# COMPACT_ATOMS: atom_id res chain seq x y z
N MET A 1 5.59 -68.28 40.98
CA MET A 1 6.19 -66.94 41.15
C MET A 1 5.21 -65.96 40.56
N SER A 2 4.41 -65.32 41.41
CA SER A 2 3.42 -64.31 41.01
C SER A 2 3.52 -63.19 42.03
N GLU A 3 4.45 -62.26 41.80
CA GLU A 3 4.53 -61.04 42.60
C GLU A 3 3.37 -60.12 42.19
N THR A 4 2.43 -60.01 43.11
CA THR A 4 1.33 -59.05 43.14
C THR A 4 1.91 -57.65 43.32
N ILE A 5 1.92 -56.84 42.27
CA ILE A 5 2.19 -55.40 42.36
C ILE A 5 0.83 -54.70 42.46
N GLU A 6 0.43 -54.31 43.66
CA GLU A 6 -0.64 -53.32 43.85
C GLU A 6 -0.15 -51.98 43.27
N MET A 7 -0.68 -51.60 42.12
CA MET A 7 -0.35 -50.32 41.48
C MET A 7 -1.18 -49.20 42.11
N LYS A 8 -0.53 -48.10 42.50
CA LYS A 8 -1.22 -46.85 42.90
C LYS A 8 -2.06 -46.32 41.74
N GLU A 9 -3.14 -45.60 42.04
CA GLU A 9 -4.16 -45.09 41.09
C GLU A 9 -3.56 -44.42 39.83
N GLY A 10 -2.56 -43.55 39.99
CA GLY A 10 -1.86 -42.90 38.87
C GLY A 10 -0.98 -43.83 38.04
N ASN A 11 -0.43 -44.90 38.63
CA ASN A 11 0.34 -45.92 37.91
C ASN A 11 -0.58 -46.86 37.11
N ALA A 12 -1.79 -47.13 37.62
CA ALA A 12 -2.75 -47.98 36.93
C ALA A 12 -3.31 -47.31 35.66
N GLN A 13 -3.64 -46.01 35.72
CA GLN A 13 -4.13 -45.26 34.55
C GLN A 13 -3.05 -45.09 33.47
N THR A 14 -1.82 -44.76 33.87
CA THR A 14 -0.69 -44.71 32.92
C THR A 14 -0.37 -46.08 32.32
N ALA A 15 -0.50 -47.17 33.09
CA ALA A 15 -0.34 -48.54 32.56
C ALA A 15 -1.46 -48.95 31.59
N LEU A 16 -2.71 -48.51 31.80
CA LEU A 16 -3.80 -48.71 30.84
C LEU A 16 -3.55 -47.96 29.53
N LEU A 17 -3.06 -46.72 29.62
CA LEU A 17 -2.68 -45.93 28.44
C LEU A 17 -1.56 -46.62 27.64
N THR A 18 -0.51 -47.11 28.30
CA THR A 18 0.60 -47.78 27.61
C THR A 18 0.18 -49.11 26.99
N ALA A 19 -0.66 -49.90 27.66
CA ALA A 19 -1.22 -51.13 27.10
C ALA A 19 -2.07 -50.87 25.85
N LEU A 20 -2.89 -49.80 25.85
CA LEU A 20 -3.69 -49.38 24.69
C LEU A 20 -2.84 -48.85 23.53
N GLN A 21 -1.73 -48.16 23.83
CA GLN A 21 -0.76 -47.71 22.82
C GLN A 21 0.03 -48.87 22.21
N ASN A 22 0.32 -49.92 22.99
CA ASN A 22 1.04 -51.11 22.55
C ASN A 22 0.13 -52.18 21.89
N GLU A 23 -1.18 -51.94 21.80
CA GLU A 23 -2.18 -52.84 21.19
C GLU A 23 -2.27 -54.23 21.85
N ASP A 24 -1.92 -54.32 23.14
CA ASP A 24 -2.03 -55.55 23.94
C ASP A 24 -3.37 -55.57 24.71
N LEU A 25 -4.38 -56.25 24.16
CA LEU A 25 -5.73 -56.29 24.75
C LEU A 25 -5.77 -57.20 25.99
N ASP A 26 -4.96 -58.26 26.00
CA ASP A 26 -4.90 -59.20 27.11
C ASP A 26 -4.29 -58.52 28.34
N GLU A 27 -3.20 -57.76 28.16
CA GLU A 27 -2.62 -56.98 29.25
C GLU A 27 -3.52 -55.82 29.68
N PHE A 28 -4.17 -55.13 28.74
CA PHE A 28 -5.13 -54.07 29.05
C PHE A 28 -6.30 -54.57 29.91
N THR A 29 -6.94 -55.67 29.51
CA THR A 29 -8.05 -56.26 30.26
C THR A 29 -7.59 -56.83 31.60
N ARG A 30 -6.40 -57.44 31.67
CA ARG A 30 -5.80 -57.94 32.93
C ARG A 30 -5.56 -56.81 33.93
N ILE A 31 -4.97 -55.69 33.50
CA ILE A 31 -4.75 -54.50 34.34
C ILE A 31 -6.09 -53.90 34.76
N PHE A 32 -7.06 -53.85 33.86
CA PHE A 32 -8.38 -53.32 34.14
C PHE A 32 -9.11 -54.15 35.21
N TYR A 33 -9.26 -55.46 35.00
CA TYR A 33 -9.95 -56.37 35.94
C TYR A 33 -9.25 -56.48 37.30
N HIS A 34 -7.92 -56.49 37.33
CA HIS A 34 -7.17 -56.57 38.59
C HIS A 34 -7.43 -55.37 39.51
N ASN A 35 -7.73 -54.21 38.92
CA ASN A 35 -7.96 -52.97 39.64
C ASN A 35 -9.46 -52.59 39.69
N PHE A 36 -10.32 -53.31 38.98
CA PHE A 36 -11.77 -53.11 38.96
C PHE A 36 -12.38 -53.52 40.31
N GLY A 37 -12.69 -52.52 41.13
CA GLY A 37 -13.34 -52.69 42.45
C GLY A 37 -12.46 -52.36 43.67
N ASN A 38 -11.13 -52.29 43.52
CA ASN A 38 -10.20 -51.98 44.62
C ASN A 38 -9.59 -50.56 44.56
N LEU A 39 -9.55 -49.94 43.38
CA LEU A 39 -9.19 -48.53 43.18
C LEU A 39 -10.23 -47.91 42.23
N HIS A 40 -10.61 -46.65 42.45
CA HIS A 40 -11.59 -45.96 41.60
C HIS A 40 -10.91 -45.58 40.28
N ILE A 41 -10.69 -46.55 39.37
CA ILE A 41 -10.28 -46.24 37.99
C ILE A 41 -11.36 -45.37 37.36
N ASN A 42 -11.01 -44.12 37.06
CA ASN A 42 -11.87 -43.25 36.28
C ASN A 42 -11.69 -43.59 34.79
N ILE A 43 -12.67 -44.29 34.22
CA ILE A 43 -12.71 -44.69 32.81
C ILE A 43 -12.71 -43.45 31.89
N ASN A 44 -13.27 -42.34 32.38
CA ASN A 44 -13.34 -41.05 31.68
C ASN A 44 -12.18 -40.11 32.12
N HIS A 45 -11.06 -40.66 32.57
CA HIS A 45 -9.88 -39.85 32.91
C HIS A 45 -9.30 -39.16 31.67
N LEU A 46 -8.97 -37.88 31.83
CA LEU A 46 -8.35 -37.06 30.80
C LEU A 46 -6.83 -37.10 30.97
N TYR A 47 -6.13 -37.66 29.98
CA TYR A 47 -4.67 -37.76 30.02
C TYR A 47 -4.04 -36.45 29.51
N GLU A 48 -3.47 -35.65 30.41
CA GLU A 48 -2.82 -34.37 30.07
C GLU A 48 -1.69 -34.55 29.04
N ASP A 49 -0.89 -35.62 29.16
CA ASP A 49 0.19 -35.97 28.23
C ASP A 49 -0.31 -36.37 26.83
N ALA A 50 -1.60 -36.68 26.69
CA ALA A 50 -2.24 -37.09 25.44
C ALA A 50 -3.30 -36.05 24.98
N GLU A 51 -3.00 -34.76 25.15
CA GLU A 51 -3.85 -33.64 24.69
C GLU A 51 -5.26 -33.65 25.34
N ASN A 52 -5.37 -34.11 26.59
CA ASN A 52 -6.64 -34.33 27.31
C ASN A 52 -7.57 -35.34 26.63
N LYS A 53 -7.03 -36.32 25.91
CA LYS A 53 -7.83 -37.44 25.38
C LYS A 53 -8.17 -38.44 26.49
N THR A 54 -9.36 -39.03 26.40
CA THR A 54 -9.74 -40.21 27.18
C THR A 54 -9.26 -41.52 26.52
N LEU A 55 -9.30 -42.63 27.25
CA LEU A 55 -9.01 -43.95 26.64
C LEU A 55 -9.96 -44.23 25.45
N LEU A 56 -11.21 -43.77 25.54
CA LEU A 56 -12.19 -43.89 24.45
C LEU A 56 -11.81 -43.02 23.25
N ASP A 57 -11.38 -41.77 23.45
CA ASP A 57 -10.88 -40.89 22.37
C ASP A 57 -9.68 -41.50 21.66
N ILE A 58 -8.74 -42.10 22.40
CA ILE A 58 -7.52 -42.68 21.85
C ILE A 58 -7.85 -43.96 21.07
N ALA A 59 -8.77 -44.79 21.58
CA ALA A 59 -9.28 -45.96 20.86
C ALA A 59 -9.99 -45.54 19.56
N CYS A 60 -10.78 -44.46 19.57
CA CYS A 60 -11.46 -43.94 18.38
C CYS A 60 -10.51 -43.21 17.41
N SER A 61 -9.36 -42.72 17.88
CA SER A 61 -8.35 -42.01 17.08
C SER A 61 -7.48 -42.94 16.24
N SER A 62 -7.52 -44.26 16.46
CA SER A 62 -6.67 -45.23 15.76
C SER A 62 -7.53 -46.32 15.11
N PRO A 63 -7.27 -46.71 13.85
CA PRO A 63 -8.00 -47.80 13.21
C PRO A 63 -7.71 -49.14 13.90
N ASN A 64 -8.64 -50.11 13.79
CA ASN A 64 -8.55 -51.49 14.30
C ASN A 64 -8.61 -51.67 15.84
N LYS A 65 -9.10 -50.67 16.59
CA LYS A 65 -9.25 -50.76 18.06
C LYS A 65 -10.69 -51.00 18.53
N ALA A 66 -11.55 -51.55 17.67
CA ALA A 66 -12.97 -51.81 17.96
C ALA A 66 -13.19 -52.64 19.24
N ALA A 67 -12.34 -53.63 19.51
CA ALA A 67 -12.42 -54.45 20.73
C ALA A 67 -12.17 -53.64 22.02
N TYR A 68 -11.31 -52.62 21.97
CA TYR A 68 -11.11 -51.70 23.10
C TYR A 68 -12.31 -50.78 23.28
N VAL A 69 -12.90 -50.31 22.18
CA VAL A 69 -14.10 -49.47 22.22
C VAL A 69 -15.26 -50.25 22.84
N ASP A 70 -15.58 -51.44 22.33
CA ASP A 70 -16.62 -52.32 22.89
C ASP A 70 -16.40 -52.60 24.39
N PHE A 71 -15.17 -52.94 24.77
CA PHE A 71 -14.83 -53.14 26.18
C PHE A 71 -15.06 -51.87 27.03
N LEU A 72 -14.56 -50.71 26.59
CA LEU A 72 -14.72 -49.45 27.31
C LEU A 72 -16.19 -49.04 27.45
N LEU A 73 -17.01 -49.26 26.41
CA LEU A 73 -18.45 -48.98 26.43
C LEU A 73 -19.20 -49.88 27.42
N GLN A 74 -18.90 -51.20 27.43
CA GLN A 74 -19.47 -52.15 28.40
C GLN A 74 -19.24 -51.75 29.86
N PHE A 75 -18.15 -51.03 30.14
CA PHE A 75 -17.82 -50.55 31.47
C PHE A 75 -18.23 -49.09 31.75
N GLY A 76 -19.01 -48.46 30.86
CA GLY A 76 -19.62 -47.14 31.10
C GLY A 76 -18.75 -45.95 30.73
N ALA A 77 -17.87 -46.08 29.73
CA ALA A 77 -17.20 -44.93 29.13
C ALA A 77 -18.24 -43.96 28.52
N ASP A 78 -18.06 -42.65 28.75
CA ASP A 78 -18.99 -41.64 28.25
C ASP A 78 -18.74 -41.39 26.75
N VAL A 79 -19.67 -41.87 25.92
CA VAL A 79 -19.66 -41.72 24.45
C VAL A 79 -19.74 -40.29 23.96
N ASN A 80 -20.20 -39.36 24.81
CA ASN A 80 -20.43 -37.96 24.49
C ASN A 80 -19.43 -37.04 25.18
N LEU A 81 -18.39 -37.56 25.82
CA LEU A 81 -17.44 -36.71 26.53
C LEU A 81 -16.66 -35.83 25.54
N PHE A 82 -16.80 -34.52 25.71
CA PHE A 82 -16.25 -33.56 24.76
C PHE A 82 -14.79 -33.20 25.09
N ASN A 83 -13.90 -33.44 24.14
CA ASN A 83 -12.51 -33.03 24.24
C ASN A 83 -12.35 -31.56 23.85
N ASN A 84 -12.18 -30.69 24.84
CA ASN A 84 -12.01 -29.24 24.61
C ASN A 84 -10.73 -28.87 23.84
N SER A 85 -9.67 -29.70 23.87
CA SER A 85 -8.41 -29.42 23.18
C SER A 85 -8.55 -29.55 21.66
N HIS A 86 -9.29 -30.56 21.20
CA HIS A 86 -9.55 -30.81 19.77
C HIS A 86 -10.90 -30.26 19.30
N GLY A 87 -11.79 -29.93 20.23
CA GLY A 87 -13.18 -29.63 19.93
C GLY A 87 -13.95 -30.84 19.40
N MET A 88 -13.55 -32.07 19.74
CA MET A 88 -14.11 -33.30 19.18
C MET A 88 -14.72 -34.18 20.27
N ALA A 89 -15.65 -35.03 19.86
CA ALA A 89 -16.21 -36.11 20.68
C ALA A 89 -15.72 -37.46 20.13
N PRO A 90 -15.82 -38.57 20.87
CA PRO A 90 -15.36 -39.89 20.42
C PRO A 90 -15.82 -40.28 19.01
N ILE A 91 -17.08 -39.99 18.65
CA ILE A 91 -17.63 -40.26 17.31
C ILE A 91 -16.93 -39.48 16.19
N HIS A 92 -16.47 -38.25 16.46
CA HIS A 92 -15.76 -37.42 15.49
C HIS A 92 -14.37 -37.98 15.18
N PHE A 93 -13.67 -38.51 16.18
CA PHE A 93 -12.40 -39.19 15.97
C PHE A 93 -12.57 -40.44 15.10
N ALA A 94 -13.58 -41.26 15.36
CA ALA A 94 -13.87 -42.46 14.57
C ALA A 94 -14.25 -42.12 13.10
N LEU A 95 -15.06 -41.07 12.89
CA LEU A 95 -15.43 -40.58 11.56
C LEU A 95 -14.25 -39.98 10.79
N SER A 96 -13.33 -39.29 11.47
CA SER A 96 -12.12 -38.72 10.85
C SER A 96 -11.21 -39.80 10.24
N ASN A 97 -11.22 -40.99 10.83
CA ASN A 97 -10.41 -42.13 10.41
C ASN A 97 -11.15 -43.11 9.48
N LEU A 98 -12.44 -42.88 9.21
CA LEU A 98 -13.29 -43.77 8.39
C LEU A 98 -13.38 -45.20 8.93
N ASP A 99 -13.36 -45.38 10.25
CA ASP A 99 -13.44 -46.71 10.86
C ASP A 99 -14.91 -47.16 11.03
N ASN A 100 -15.35 -48.02 10.10
CA ASN A 100 -16.73 -48.51 10.04
C ASN A 100 -17.16 -49.27 11.29
N GLU A 101 -16.29 -50.08 11.88
CA GLU A 101 -16.67 -50.95 12.99
C GLU A 101 -16.81 -50.16 14.29
N THR A 102 -15.89 -49.23 14.57
CA THR A 102 -16.00 -48.35 15.76
C THR A 102 -17.18 -47.38 15.66
N VAL A 103 -17.49 -46.84 14.47
CA VAL A 103 -18.66 -45.97 14.30
C VAL A 103 -19.97 -46.75 14.49
N LYS A 104 -20.06 -48.01 14.03
CA LYS A 104 -21.25 -48.85 14.30
C LYS A 104 -21.42 -49.13 15.79
N LEU A 105 -20.34 -49.43 16.51
CA LEU A 105 -20.37 -49.67 17.95
C LEU A 105 -20.85 -48.43 18.70
N LEU A 106 -20.28 -47.26 18.40
CA LEU A 106 -20.71 -46.00 19.01
C LEU A 106 -22.18 -45.69 18.70
N VAL A 107 -22.63 -45.83 17.45
CA VAL A 107 -24.03 -45.57 17.05
C VAL A 107 -25.01 -46.59 17.65
N SER A 108 -24.54 -47.78 18.06
CA SER A 108 -25.38 -48.79 18.71
C SER A 108 -25.73 -48.47 20.16
N GLU A 109 -25.01 -47.55 20.80
CA GLU A 109 -25.31 -47.09 22.15
C GLU A 109 -26.55 -46.20 22.19
N THR A 110 -27.44 -46.42 23.15
CA THR A 110 -28.73 -45.71 23.22
C THR A 110 -28.60 -44.21 23.49
N ASP A 111 -27.49 -43.82 24.12
CA ASP A 111 -27.30 -42.49 24.67
C ASP A 111 -26.40 -41.61 23.79
N ILE A 112 -26.00 -42.09 22.61
CA ILE A 112 -25.09 -41.35 21.73
C ILE A 112 -25.73 -40.10 21.14
N ASN A 113 -25.05 -38.97 21.30
CA ASN A 113 -25.42 -37.70 20.71
C ASN A 113 -24.67 -37.47 19.39
N ILE A 114 -25.29 -37.90 18.29
CA ILE A 114 -24.81 -37.69 16.92
C ILE A 114 -24.76 -36.22 16.47
N HIS A 115 -25.27 -35.28 17.29
CA HIS A 115 -25.38 -33.85 16.96
C HIS A 115 -24.42 -32.95 17.75
N GLN A 116 -23.35 -33.51 18.31
CA GLN A 116 -22.43 -32.75 19.16
C GLN A 116 -21.59 -31.74 18.33
N PRO A 117 -21.46 -30.47 18.76
CA PRO A 117 -20.79 -29.43 17.97
C PRO A 117 -19.26 -29.54 18.01
N ASP A 118 -18.59 -29.66 16.85
CA ASP A 118 -17.11 -29.64 16.75
C ASP A 118 -16.54 -28.30 16.27
N ALA A 119 -15.74 -27.62 17.10
CA ALA A 119 -15.25 -26.26 16.86
C ALA A 119 -14.22 -26.12 15.73
N SER A 120 -13.62 -27.19 15.19
CA SER A 120 -12.47 -27.05 14.29
C SER A 120 -12.48 -27.88 13.00
N ASP A 121 -13.25 -28.97 12.86
CA ASP A 121 -13.03 -29.86 11.70
C ASP A 121 -14.22 -30.57 11.03
N VAL A 122 -15.46 -30.13 11.25
CA VAL A 122 -16.65 -30.66 10.53
C VAL A 122 -16.47 -30.66 9.00
N ARG A 123 -15.80 -29.64 8.44
CA ARG A 123 -15.53 -29.60 6.99
C ARG A 123 -14.49 -30.62 6.53
N LYS A 124 -13.49 -30.96 7.34
CA LYS A 124 -12.49 -31.98 6.98
C LYS A 124 -13.07 -33.37 7.07
N THR A 125 -13.75 -33.71 8.17
CA THR A 125 -14.46 -34.99 8.33
C THR A 125 -15.52 -35.16 7.23
N LYS A 126 -16.34 -34.14 6.96
CA LYS A 126 -17.33 -34.17 5.86
C LYS A 126 -16.67 -34.40 4.49
N ARG A 127 -15.55 -33.73 4.22
CA ARG A 127 -14.81 -33.87 2.95
C ARG A 127 -14.10 -35.21 2.82
N GLN A 128 -13.68 -35.79 3.94
CA GLN A 128 -12.99 -37.08 3.98
C GLN A 128 -13.98 -38.24 3.82
N VAL A 129 -15.16 -38.13 4.44
CA VAL A 129 -16.30 -39.02 4.18
C VAL A 129 -16.78 -38.92 2.73
N LEU A 130 -16.95 -37.72 2.17
CA LEU A 130 -17.30 -37.54 0.75
C LEU A 130 -16.21 -38.04 -0.22
N LYS A 131 -14.97 -38.20 0.25
CA LYS A 131 -13.86 -38.76 -0.54
C LYS A 131 -13.78 -40.28 -0.47
N SER A 132 -14.31 -40.92 0.58
CA SER A 132 -14.26 -42.38 0.71
C SER A 132 -15.21 -43.07 -0.29
N GLY A 133 -16.32 -42.42 -0.65
CA GLY A 133 -17.32 -42.97 -1.56
C GLY A 133 -18.15 -44.11 -0.96
N ASP A 134 -18.05 -44.32 0.35
CA ASP A 134 -18.82 -45.33 1.07
C ASP A 134 -20.25 -44.82 1.34
N GLU A 135 -21.22 -45.43 0.66
CA GLU A 135 -22.65 -45.07 0.71
C GLU A 135 -23.21 -45.10 2.15
N TRP A 136 -22.63 -45.93 3.03
CA TRP A 136 -23.02 -46.01 4.44
C TRP A 136 -22.66 -44.74 5.23
N PHE A 137 -21.45 -44.20 5.07
CA PHE A 137 -21.08 -42.94 5.72
C PHE A 137 -21.78 -41.73 5.08
N GLU A 138 -22.09 -41.79 3.77
CA GLU A 138 -22.90 -40.77 3.09
C GLU A 138 -24.31 -40.64 3.67
N ARG A 139 -24.87 -41.71 4.25
CA ARG A 139 -26.16 -41.67 4.93
C ARG A 139 -26.10 -41.06 6.34
N LEU A 140 -24.92 -41.01 6.97
CA LEU A 140 -24.68 -40.37 8.28
C LEU A 140 -24.42 -38.86 8.16
N LEU A 141 -23.98 -38.40 6.99
CA LEU A 141 -23.70 -37.00 6.67
C LEU A 141 -24.84 -35.99 6.97
N PRO A 142 -26.13 -36.30 6.71
CA PRO A 142 -27.26 -35.42 7.07
C PRO A 142 -27.54 -35.36 8.57
N LEU A 143 -27.11 -36.39 9.32
CA LEU A 143 -27.30 -36.53 10.76
C LEU A 143 -26.20 -35.79 11.54
N LEU A 144 -25.03 -35.60 10.94
CA LEU A 144 -23.94 -34.74 11.46
C LEU A 144 -24.27 -33.27 11.17
N GLN A 145 -25.19 -32.68 11.94
CA GLN A 145 -25.54 -31.27 11.79
C GLN A 145 -24.39 -30.35 12.23
N ASP A 146 -24.01 -29.47 11.31
CA ASP A 146 -22.93 -28.49 11.44
C ASP A 146 -23.38 -27.35 12.37
N ARG A 147 -23.16 -27.46 13.69
CA ARG A 147 -23.41 -26.36 14.64
C ARG A 147 -22.25 -25.39 14.80
N THR A 148 -21.11 -25.62 14.15
CA THR A 148 -19.88 -24.84 14.40
C THR A 148 -19.48 -23.92 13.27
N ALA A 149 -20.39 -23.64 12.35
CA ALA A 149 -20.21 -22.59 11.37
C ALA A 149 -20.21 -21.15 11.96
N TYR A 150 -19.88 -20.91 13.24
CA TYR A 150 -19.80 -19.54 13.81
C TYR A 150 -18.72 -19.31 14.89
N ALA A 151 -17.60 -20.01 14.82
CA ALA A 151 -16.40 -19.67 15.61
C ALA A 151 -15.21 -19.35 14.68
N GLY A 152 -15.31 -18.26 13.93
CA GLY A 152 -14.20 -17.75 13.14
C GLY A 152 -14.64 -17.11 11.84
N LYS A 153 -14.45 -15.79 11.78
CA LYS A 153 -14.73 -14.84 10.70
C LYS A 153 -16.10 -14.17 10.78
N GLN A 154 -16.00 -12.85 10.91
CA GLN A 154 -17.05 -11.86 10.79
C GLN A 154 -18.01 -12.22 9.65
N GLY A 155 -19.29 -12.37 9.99
CA GLY A 155 -20.35 -12.74 9.07
C GLY A 155 -21.52 -13.27 9.87
N ILE A 156 -22.49 -12.42 10.15
CA ILE A 156 -23.71 -12.77 10.90
C ILE A 156 -24.51 -13.79 10.10
N ALA A 157 -24.84 -14.96 10.67
CA ALA A 157 -26.05 -15.68 10.29
C ALA A 157 -27.05 -15.79 11.44
N LEU A 158 -28.31 -15.85 11.01
CA LEU A 158 -29.50 -16.06 11.81
C LEU A 158 -29.47 -17.46 12.46
N PRO A 159 -29.69 -17.57 13.78
CA PRO A 159 -29.68 -18.86 14.47
C PRO A 159 -30.95 -19.67 14.14
N ILE A 160 -30.77 -20.96 13.86
CA ILE A 160 -31.85 -21.95 13.87
C ILE A 160 -32.17 -22.25 15.34
N LEU A 161 -33.46 -22.17 15.68
CA LEU A 161 -34.00 -22.32 17.03
C LEU A 161 -33.87 -23.76 17.56
N GLU A 162 -33.40 -23.90 18.79
CA GLU A 162 -33.78 -24.97 19.71
C GLU A 162 -34.30 -24.36 21.02
N PRO A 163 -35.17 -25.07 21.77
CA PRO A 163 -36.19 -24.45 22.62
C PRO A 163 -35.62 -23.97 23.95
N GLU A 164 -35.58 -22.64 24.15
CA GLU A 164 -35.36 -22.02 25.46
C GLU A 164 -36.64 -22.00 26.30
N SER A 165 -36.48 -21.61 27.58
CA SER A 165 -37.56 -21.26 28.50
C SER A 165 -38.72 -20.52 27.80
N SER A 166 -39.93 -21.06 27.94
CA SER A 166 -41.04 -20.88 26.97
C SER A 166 -41.47 -19.45 26.62
N ILE A 167 -41.04 -18.43 27.36
CA ILE A 167 -41.45 -17.02 27.17
C ILE A 167 -40.46 -16.26 26.28
N GLN A 168 -39.14 -16.41 26.48
CA GLN A 168 -38.10 -15.72 25.67
C GLN A 168 -38.12 -16.16 24.22
N ALA A 169 -38.08 -17.48 23.98
CA ALA A 169 -38.17 -18.04 22.62
C ALA A 169 -39.47 -17.63 21.92
N SER A 170 -40.57 -17.46 22.67
CA SER A 170 -41.87 -17.08 22.09
C SER A 170 -41.88 -15.66 21.54
N LEU A 171 -41.28 -14.67 22.24
CA LEU A 171 -41.29 -13.27 21.81
C LEU A 171 -40.37 -13.04 20.60
N PHE A 172 -39.19 -13.66 20.57
CA PHE A 172 -38.31 -13.60 19.38
C PHE A 172 -38.94 -14.29 18.16
N LEU A 173 -39.69 -15.37 18.37
CA LEU A 173 -40.45 -16.03 17.31
C LEU A 173 -41.51 -15.09 16.72
N LEU A 174 -42.22 -14.32 17.55
CA LEU A 174 -43.24 -13.37 17.09
C LEU A 174 -42.65 -12.24 16.24
N ILE A 175 -41.47 -11.71 16.60
CA ILE A 175 -40.74 -10.73 15.77
C ILE A 175 -40.40 -11.37 14.41
N ASN A 176 -39.87 -12.59 14.40
CA ASN A 176 -39.51 -13.29 13.16
C ASN A 176 -40.74 -13.62 12.29
N GLN A 177 -41.89 -13.88 12.91
CA GLN A 177 -43.18 -14.10 12.25
C GLN A 177 -43.90 -12.81 11.86
N ARG A 178 -43.38 -11.64 12.25
CA ARG A 178 -43.97 -10.30 12.06
C ARG A 178 -45.36 -10.13 12.68
N ASP A 179 -45.65 -10.87 13.74
CA ASP A 179 -46.91 -10.75 14.47
C ASP A 179 -46.82 -9.60 15.49
N TYR A 180 -47.04 -8.38 14.99
CA TYR A 180 -46.96 -7.15 15.77
C TYR A 180 -47.97 -7.12 16.92
N GLU A 181 -49.21 -7.51 16.67
CA GLU A 181 -50.27 -7.46 17.67
C GLU A 181 -50.01 -8.44 18.82
N ALA A 182 -49.63 -9.68 18.51
CA ALA A 182 -49.29 -10.65 19.53
C ALA A 182 -48.03 -10.27 20.32
N PHE A 183 -47.03 -9.67 19.65
CA PHE A 183 -45.84 -9.15 20.32
C PHE A 183 -46.18 -8.01 21.28
N ASN A 184 -46.93 -7.01 20.81
CA ASN A 184 -47.34 -5.85 21.62
C ASN A 184 -48.16 -6.27 22.85
N SER A 185 -48.99 -7.30 22.74
CA SER A 185 -49.78 -7.81 23.87
C SER A 185 -48.96 -8.51 24.97
N LYS A 186 -47.76 -9.01 24.65
CA LYS A 186 -46.93 -9.83 25.54
C LYS A 186 -45.66 -9.15 26.03
N VAL A 187 -45.19 -8.12 25.32
CA VAL A 187 -44.02 -7.35 25.71
C VAL A 187 -44.38 -6.40 26.85
N ASN A 188 -43.53 -6.31 27.88
CA ASN A 188 -43.70 -5.43 29.04
C ASN A 188 -42.35 -4.92 29.53
N GLU A 189 -42.33 -3.96 30.46
CA GLU A 189 -41.10 -3.38 31.00
C GLU A 189 -40.14 -4.43 31.61
N ASP A 190 -40.69 -5.51 32.18
CA ASP A 190 -39.90 -6.58 32.81
C ASP A 190 -39.17 -7.48 31.79
N ASN A 191 -39.72 -7.64 30.59
CA ASN A 191 -39.22 -8.58 29.59
C ASN A 191 -38.60 -7.93 28.35
N VAL A 192 -38.76 -6.61 28.15
CA VAL A 192 -38.32 -5.89 26.94
C VAL A 192 -36.80 -5.91 26.71
N ASN A 193 -36.02 -6.15 27.76
CA ASN A 193 -34.56 -6.14 27.74
C ASN A 193 -33.93 -7.55 27.61
N LEU A 194 -34.73 -8.59 27.34
CA LEU A 194 -34.23 -9.95 27.21
C LEU A 194 -33.46 -10.15 25.89
N THR A 195 -32.57 -11.14 25.89
CA THR A 195 -31.67 -11.43 24.77
C THR A 195 -31.89 -12.85 24.25
N ASN A 196 -31.71 -13.07 22.95
CA ASN A 196 -31.76 -14.41 22.35
C ASN A 196 -30.43 -15.18 22.55
N ASN A 197 -30.35 -16.39 22.02
CA ASN A 197 -29.16 -17.26 22.06
C ASN A 197 -27.90 -16.63 21.44
N ALA A 198 -28.07 -15.67 20.51
CA ALA A 198 -26.98 -14.90 19.91
C ALA A 198 -26.65 -13.65 20.74
N SER A 199 -27.17 -13.54 21.96
CA SER A 199 -27.10 -12.40 22.85
C SER A 199 -27.53 -11.10 22.18
N ARG A 200 -28.61 -11.13 21.41
CA ARG A 200 -29.21 -9.93 20.81
C ARG A 200 -30.51 -9.54 21.49
N THR A 201 -30.71 -8.25 21.73
CA THR A 201 -31.96 -7.67 22.23
C THR A 201 -33.03 -7.67 21.14
N TYR A 202 -34.30 -7.49 21.52
CA TYR A 202 -35.40 -7.32 20.55
C TYR A 202 -35.15 -6.16 19.60
N LEU A 203 -34.63 -5.04 20.12
CA LEU A 203 -34.31 -3.86 19.32
C LEU A 203 -33.22 -4.16 18.29
N GLN A 204 -32.15 -4.86 18.67
CA GLN A 204 -31.10 -5.29 17.73
C GLN A 204 -31.65 -6.21 16.63
N VAL A 205 -32.56 -7.13 16.97
CA VAL A 205 -33.19 -8.04 15.98
C VAL A 205 -34.15 -7.28 15.06
N ALA A 206 -34.98 -6.38 15.58
CA ALA A 206 -35.88 -5.55 14.79
C ALA A 206 -35.11 -4.65 13.81
N CYS A 207 -34.02 -4.02 14.26
CA CYS A 207 -33.14 -3.22 13.42
C CYS A 207 -32.44 -4.06 12.33
N ALA A 208 -31.96 -5.27 12.65
CA ALA A 208 -31.31 -6.14 11.69
C ALA A 208 -32.25 -6.67 10.59
N ASN A 209 -33.54 -6.81 10.90
CA ASN A 209 -34.56 -7.30 9.97
C ASN A 209 -35.33 -6.19 9.24
N GLY A 210 -35.12 -4.92 9.61
CA GLY A 210 -35.79 -3.78 8.98
C GLY A 210 -37.24 -3.58 9.41
N PHE A 211 -37.62 -4.02 10.61
CA PHE A 211 -39.01 -3.97 11.09
C PHE A 211 -39.28 -2.65 11.82
N ILE A 212 -39.56 -1.59 11.06
CA ILE A 212 -39.77 -0.21 11.57
C ILE A 212 -40.85 -0.17 12.67
N GLU A 213 -41.96 -0.85 12.47
CA GLU A 213 -43.10 -0.84 13.40
C GLU A 213 -42.71 -1.42 14.77
N PHE A 214 -41.88 -2.46 14.78
CA PHE A 214 -41.35 -3.05 16.01
C PHE A 214 -40.32 -2.12 16.67
N VAL A 215 -39.50 -1.41 15.88
CA VAL A 215 -38.54 -0.42 16.41
C VAL A 215 -39.29 0.74 17.08
N GLU A 216 -40.32 1.30 16.43
CA GLU A 216 -41.17 2.36 17.00
C GLU A 216 -41.82 1.93 18.30
N LEU A 217 -42.40 0.72 18.34
CA LEU A 217 -43.01 0.18 19.55
C LEU A 217 -41.99 0.04 20.69
N LEU A 218 -40.82 -0.54 20.42
CA LEU A 218 -39.78 -0.75 21.42
C LEU A 218 -39.23 0.58 21.98
N LEU A 219 -39.09 1.60 21.13
CA LEU A 219 -38.66 2.92 21.57
C LEU A 219 -39.73 3.65 22.40
N ASN A 220 -41.02 3.46 22.06
CA ASN A 220 -42.14 3.96 22.89
C ASN A 220 -42.20 3.30 24.28
N LEU A 221 -41.63 2.12 24.45
CA LEU A 221 -41.49 1.42 25.73
C LEU A 221 -40.25 1.87 26.53
N ASN A 222 -39.63 3.01 26.19
CA ASN A 222 -38.43 3.56 26.83
C ASN A 222 -37.23 2.61 26.87
N VAL A 223 -37.09 1.71 25.88
CA VAL A 223 -35.89 0.89 25.71
C VAL A 223 -34.70 1.79 25.37
N ASP A 224 -33.54 1.53 25.99
CA ASP A 224 -32.32 2.27 25.67
C ASP A 224 -31.91 1.98 24.21
N PRO A 225 -31.88 2.99 23.32
CA PRO A 225 -31.52 2.81 21.92
C PRO A 225 -30.07 2.36 21.70
N ASN A 226 -29.21 2.46 22.73
CA ASN A 226 -27.82 2.03 22.69
C ASN A 226 -27.59 0.68 23.37
N GLN A 227 -28.65 -0.01 23.82
CA GLN A 227 -28.47 -1.25 24.53
C GLN A 227 -27.84 -2.31 23.62
N ASN A 228 -26.67 -2.81 24.05
CA ASN A 228 -25.99 -3.92 23.43
C ASN A 228 -25.56 -4.92 24.52
N THR A 229 -25.11 -6.10 24.09
CA THR A 229 -24.58 -7.12 25.00
C THR A 229 -23.07 -7.19 24.91
N ARG A 230 -22.39 -7.64 25.97
CA ARG A 230 -20.92 -7.80 25.97
C ARG A 230 -20.43 -8.79 24.90
N GLN A 231 -21.28 -9.72 24.46
CA GLN A 231 -20.94 -10.75 23.49
C GLN A 231 -21.10 -10.27 22.04
N THR A 232 -22.11 -9.43 21.76
CA THR A 232 -22.29 -8.88 20.41
C THR A 232 -21.55 -7.58 20.22
N ASP A 233 -21.52 -6.74 21.25
CA ASP A 233 -20.94 -5.40 21.27
C ASP A 233 -21.25 -4.60 19.99
N ILE A 234 -22.49 -4.64 19.50
CA ILE A 234 -22.91 -3.88 18.31
C ILE A 234 -24.15 -3.08 18.67
N PHE A 235 -24.19 -1.79 18.37
CA PHE A 235 -25.36 -0.96 18.66
C PHE A 235 -26.50 -1.22 17.66
N PRO A 236 -27.78 -1.06 18.06
CA PRO A 236 -28.91 -1.22 17.16
C PRO A 236 -28.82 -0.36 15.88
N ILE A 237 -28.32 0.87 15.99
CA ILE A 237 -28.10 1.77 14.85
C ILE A 237 -27.07 1.21 13.86
N GLU A 238 -26.02 0.53 14.34
CA GLU A 238 -24.97 -0.04 13.49
C GLU A 238 -25.50 -1.21 12.67
N LEU A 239 -26.39 -2.03 13.23
CA LEU A 239 -27.09 -3.07 12.49
C LEU A 239 -28.00 -2.47 11.41
N ALA A 240 -28.82 -1.48 11.76
CA ALA A 240 -29.68 -0.80 10.78
C ALA A 240 -28.86 -0.18 9.64
N ALA A 241 -27.74 0.47 9.97
CA ALA A 241 -26.85 1.13 9.02
C ALA A 241 -26.09 0.12 8.13
N PHE A 242 -25.66 -1.02 8.67
CA PHE A 242 -25.01 -2.11 7.92
C PHE A 242 -25.94 -2.72 6.85
N TYR A 243 -27.21 -2.94 7.18
CA TYR A 243 -28.20 -3.46 6.24
C TYR A 243 -28.79 -2.39 5.31
N GLY A 244 -28.54 -1.10 5.59
CA GLY A 244 -28.97 0.02 4.74
C GLY A 244 -30.38 0.54 5.06
N TYR A 245 -30.98 0.21 6.20
CA TYR A 245 -32.33 0.65 6.56
C TYR A 245 -32.36 2.11 7.03
N HIS A 246 -32.37 3.04 6.08
CA HIS A 246 -32.24 4.48 6.35
C HIS A 246 -33.37 5.06 7.21
N ASN A 247 -34.59 4.55 7.07
CA ASN A 247 -35.74 4.99 7.88
C ASN A 247 -35.53 4.66 9.37
N ILE A 248 -34.99 3.48 9.68
CA ILE A 248 -34.67 3.07 11.05
C ILE A 248 -33.52 3.90 11.60
N VAL A 249 -32.49 4.16 10.78
CA VAL A 249 -31.36 5.02 11.18
C VAL A 249 -31.85 6.44 11.50
N GLN A 250 -32.72 7.01 10.66
CA GLN A 250 -33.32 8.32 10.91
C GLN A 250 -34.12 8.34 12.21
N LEU A 251 -35.00 7.35 12.40
CA LEU A 251 -35.86 7.25 13.59
C LEU A 251 -35.05 7.09 14.88
N LEU A 252 -33.97 6.30 14.83
CA LEU A 252 -33.03 6.19 15.93
C LEU A 252 -32.35 7.56 16.18
N LEU A 253 -31.82 8.24 15.16
CA LEU A 253 -31.15 9.54 15.32
C LEU A 253 -32.06 10.63 15.92
N GLU A 254 -33.37 10.61 15.61
CA GLU A 254 -34.37 11.53 16.16
C GLU A 254 -34.57 11.38 17.69
N THR A 255 -34.13 10.26 18.29
CA THR A 255 -34.17 10.06 19.76
C THR A 255 -33.10 10.85 20.53
N GLY A 256 -32.12 11.47 19.85
CA GLY A 256 -31.21 12.48 20.40
C GLY A 256 -30.05 12.00 21.29
N ILE A 257 -30.00 10.72 21.68
CA ILE A 257 -28.93 10.16 22.55
C ILE A 257 -28.39 8.87 21.95
N ILE A 258 -27.68 8.94 20.83
CA ILE A 258 -27.07 7.75 20.23
C ILE A 258 -25.56 7.80 20.34
N LYS A 259 -25.01 6.76 20.97
CA LYS A 259 -23.59 6.42 20.89
C LYS A 259 -23.41 5.58 19.64
N VAL A 260 -22.53 6.04 18.75
CA VAL A 260 -22.03 5.23 17.63
C VAL A 260 -20.58 4.85 17.90
N LYS A 261 -20.15 3.68 17.45
CA LYS A 261 -18.71 3.41 17.40
C LYS A 261 -18.07 4.27 16.33
N SER A 262 -16.81 4.62 16.54
CA SER A 262 -16.03 5.40 15.58
C SER A 262 -15.87 4.74 14.21
N GLN A 263 -16.09 3.43 14.13
CA GLN A 263 -15.97 2.64 12.91
C GLN A 263 -17.30 2.51 12.13
N ILE A 264 -18.39 3.18 12.53
CA ILE A 264 -19.72 3.03 11.90
C ILE A 264 -19.69 3.23 10.37
N LEU A 265 -18.86 4.15 9.86
CA LEU A 265 -18.72 4.39 8.41
C LEU A 265 -18.12 3.17 7.67
N LEU A 266 -17.24 2.42 8.32
CA LEU A 266 -16.69 1.16 7.78
C LEU A 266 -17.78 0.10 7.71
N TYR A 267 -18.60 -0.05 8.75
CA TYR A 267 -19.71 -1.00 8.75
C TYR A 267 -20.74 -0.72 7.63
N ILE A 268 -21.09 0.54 7.38
CA ILE A 268 -22.02 0.92 6.30
C ILE A 268 -21.45 0.56 4.93
N THR A 269 -20.20 0.94 4.68
CA THR A 269 -19.53 0.73 3.39
C THR A 269 -19.24 -0.75 3.14
N GLU A 270 -18.89 -1.51 4.18
CA GLU A 270 -18.73 -2.96 4.12
C GLU A 270 -20.07 -3.66 3.87
N GLY A 271 -21.14 -3.25 4.56
CA GLY A 271 -22.49 -3.74 4.33
C GLY A 271 -22.93 -3.55 2.88
N TYR A 272 -22.71 -2.36 2.32
CA TYR A 272 -22.99 -2.08 0.91
C TYR A 272 -22.16 -2.96 -0.05
N TYR A 273 -20.86 -3.08 0.19
CA TYR A 273 -19.95 -3.90 -0.62
C TYR A 273 -20.36 -5.38 -0.62
N LEU A 274 -20.67 -5.94 0.55
CA LEU A 274 -21.06 -7.35 0.72
C LEU A 274 -22.45 -7.64 0.11
N MET A 275 -23.40 -6.73 0.27
CA MET A 275 -24.75 -6.87 -0.30
C MET A 275 -24.73 -6.75 -1.83
N GLY A 276 -23.89 -5.87 -2.38
CA GLY A 276 -23.69 -5.71 -3.82
C GLY A 276 -23.19 -7.00 -4.50
N ARG A 277 -22.31 -7.76 -3.84
CA ARG A 277 -21.80 -9.05 -4.34
C ARG A 277 -22.80 -10.21 -4.26
N ARG A 278 -23.85 -10.08 -3.44
CA ARG A 278 -24.76 -11.19 -3.11
C ARG A 278 -26.17 -11.04 -3.67
N LYS A 279 -26.49 -9.99 -4.42
CA LYS A 279 -27.85 -9.71 -4.95
C LYS A 279 -28.57 -10.97 -5.48
N GLU A 280 -27.93 -11.78 -6.34
CA GLU A 280 -28.58 -12.97 -6.93
C GLU A 280 -28.76 -14.17 -5.97
N ASN A 281 -27.87 -14.36 -4.98
CA ASN A 281 -27.99 -15.47 -4.02
C ASN A 281 -28.88 -15.11 -2.83
N ILE A 282 -28.88 -13.84 -2.42
CA ILE A 282 -29.75 -13.31 -1.37
C ILE A 282 -31.22 -13.35 -1.81
N GLU A 283 -31.53 -12.97 -3.06
CA GLU A 283 -32.89 -13.05 -3.60
C GLU A 283 -33.42 -14.49 -3.59
N ARG A 284 -32.57 -15.49 -3.92
CA ARG A 284 -32.92 -16.92 -3.88
C ARG A 284 -33.05 -17.47 -2.46
N GLU A 285 -32.11 -17.20 -1.56
CA GLU A 285 -32.16 -17.69 -0.16
C GLU A 285 -33.30 -17.06 0.64
N MET A 286 -33.63 -15.79 0.42
CA MET A 286 -34.72 -15.10 1.14
C MET A 286 -36.11 -15.43 0.56
N SER A 287 -36.19 -15.70 -0.76
CA SER A 287 -37.37 -16.28 -1.39
C SER A 287 -37.74 -17.65 -0.81
N LEU A 288 -36.74 -18.49 -0.51
CA LEU A 288 -36.93 -19.81 0.10
C LEU A 288 -37.41 -19.75 1.56
N ARG A 289 -37.25 -18.61 2.25
CA ARG A 289 -37.60 -18.43 3.67
C ARG A 289 -38.96 -17.75 3.93
N GLY A 290 -39.75 -17.46 2.89
CA GLY A 290 -41.07 -16.82 3.05
C GLY A 290 -41.03 -15.35 3.46
N ILE A 291 -39.85 -14.70 3.41
CA ILE A 291 -39.66 -13.28 3.70
C ILE A 291 -39.81 -12.50 2.37
N ILE A 292 -40.96 -12.62 1.70
CA ILE A 292 -41.25 -11.79 0.51
C ILE A 292 -42.24 -10.71 0.90
N GLY A 293 -41.90 -9.46 0.59
CA GLY A 293 -42.86 -8.37 0.67
C GLY A 293 -42.28 -6.99 0.36
N HIS A 294 -41.72 -6.31 1.37
CA HIS A 294 -41.67 -4.84 1.33
C HIS A 294 -40.31 -4.17 1.66
N ASN A 295 -39.33 -4.83 2.28
CA ASN A 295 -38.19 -4.09 2.87
C ASN A 295 -36.95 -3.93 1.97
N PHE A 296 -36.89 -4.55 0.79
CA PHE A 296 -35.79 -4.31 -0.16
C PHE A 296 -35.85 -2.91 -0.80
N ARG A 297 -37.03 -2.28 -0.83
CA ARG A 297 -37.20 -0.94 -1.42
C ARG A 297 -36.65 0.19 -0.54
N ASP A 298 -36.48 -0.06 0.75
CA ASP A 298 -36.03 0.93 1.74
C ASP A 298 -34.56 0.74 2.16
N MET A 299 -33.80 -0.11 1.44
CA MET A 299 -32.35 -0.24 1.64
C MET A 299 -31.61 0.82 0.82
N ASP A 300 -31.00 1.79 1.50
CA ASP A 300 -30.19 2.83 0.89
C ASP A 300 -29.00 3.19 1.81
N HIS A 301 -27.90 2.46 1.62
CA HIS A 301 -26.65 2.69 2.37
C HIS A 301 -26.08 4.10 2.18
N ILE A 302 -26.34 4.75 1.04
CA ILE A 302 -25.88 6.13 0.77
C ILE A 302 -26.64 7.10 1.66
N LYS A 303 -27.97 6.96 1.77
CA LYS A 303 -28.76 7.77 2.71
C LYS A 303 -28.37 7.50 4.16
N CYS A 304 -28.18 6.23 4.56
CA CYS A 304 -27.66 5.92 5.91
C CYS A 304 -26.34 6.65 6.18
N LEU A 305 -25.41 6.60 5.22
CA LEU A 305 -24.13 7.28 5.33
C LEU A 305 -24.32 8.79 5.50
N LYS A 306 -25.11 9.43 4.64
CA LYS A 306 -25.39 10.87 4.72
C LYS A 306 -26.05 11.27 6.04
N LEU A 307 -27.07 10.54 6.48
CA LEU A 307 -27.74 10.77 7.76
C LEU A 307 -26.77 10.70 8.94
N ILE A 308 -25.87 9.71 8.95
CA ILE A 308 -24.88 9.56 10.02
C ILE A 308 -23.83 10.67 9.95
N LEU A 309 -23.34 11.02 8.76
CA LEU A 309 -22.41 12.14 8.60
C LEU A 309 -23.06 13.46 9.06
N ASP A 310 -24.33 13.72 8.73
CA ASP A 310 -24.99 14.99 9.00
C ASP A 310 -25.42 15.16 10.46
N ASN A 311 -25.76 14.07 11.16
CA ASN A 311 -26.29 14.13 12.53
C ASN A 311 -25.27 13.74 13.62
N VAL A 312 -24.21 13.00 13.29
CA VAL A 312 -23.19 12.59 14.26
C VAL A 312 -21.99 13.54 14.21
N PRO A 313 -21.48 14.03 15.36
CA PRO A 313 -20.32 14.91 15.38
C PRO A 313 -19.05 14.20 14.87
N ASP A 314 -18.24 14.93 14.09
CA ASP A 314 -16.98 14.41 13.52
C ASP A 314 -16.02 13.86 14.60
N SER A 315 -16.09 14.34 15.85
CA SER A 315 -15.25 13.83 16.96
C SER A 315 -15.55 12.38 17.35
N GLN A 316 -16.73 11.86 17.01
CA GLN A 316 -17.12 10.47 17.25
C GLN A 316 -16.89 9.59 16.02
N LEU A 317 -16.63 10.16 14.85
CA LEU A 317 -16.49 9.44 13.58
C LEU A 317 -15.02 9.30 13.17
N ASN A 318 -14.62 8.10 12.77
CA ASN A 318 -13.32 7.88 12.14
C ASN A 318 -13.51 7.47 10.67
N VAL A 319 -13.34 8.44 9.77
CA VAL A 319 -13.45 8.24 8.30
C VAL A 319 -12.34 7.34 7.75
N ASN A 320 -11.23 7.22 8.48
CA ASN A 320 -10.01 6.53 8.06
C ASN A 320 -9.74 5.24 8.84
N CYS A 321 -10.75 4.68 9.52
CA CYS A 321 -10.62 3.39 10.18
C CYS A 321 -10.37 2.26 9.16
N THR A 322 -9.84 1.12 9.62
CA THR A 322 -9.49 -0.02 8.76
C THR A 322 -10.09 -1.31 9.30
N ASN A 323 -10.47 -2.23 8.41
CA ASN A 323 -10.88 -3.59 8.76
C ASN A 323 -9.67 -4.53 8.90
N GLU A 324 -9.93 -5.84 9.12
CA GLU A 324 -8.89 -6.88 9.23
C GLU A 324 -7.99 -6.97 7.96
N ASN A 325 -8.51 -6.59 6.80
CA ASN A 325 -7.78 -6.56 5.52
C ASN A 325 -7.02 -5.23 5.30
N GLY A 326 -7.10 -4.29 6.24
CA GLY A 326 -6.52 -2.95 6.09
C GLY A 326 -7.31 -2.02 5.16
N ASP A 327 -8.49 -2.43 4.69
CA ASP A 327 -9.35 -1.61 3.85
C ASP A 327 -10.04 -0.53 4.68
N THR A 328 -10.02 0.70 4.18
CA THR A 328 -10.76 1.84 4.76
C THR A 328 -12.17 1.93 4.19
N PRO A 329 -13.09 2.72 4.80
CA PRO A 329 -14.40 2.99 4.20
C PRO A 329 -14.30 3.44 2.73
N LEU A 330 -13.25 4.21 2.40
CA LEU A 330 -12.97 4.65 1.03
C LEU A 330 -12.60 3.48 0.10
N HIS A 331 -11.83 2.48 0.56
CA HIS A 331 -11.52 1.29 -0.25
C HIS A 331 -12.78 0.50 -0.60
N ASN A 332 -13.70 0.34 0.36
CA ASN A 332 -14.98 -0.34 0.16
C ASN A 332 -15.90 0.44 -0.81
N ALA A 333 -15.98 1.76 -0.65
CA ALA A 333 -16.75 2.63 -1.54
C ALA A 333 -16.21 2.59 -2.99
N ILE A 334 -14.88 2.61 -3.17
CA ILE A 334 -14.24 2.49 -4.47
C ILE A 334 -14.50 1.10 -5.09
N SER A 335 -14.35 0.03 -4.31
CA SER A 335 -14.55 -1.34 -4.78
C SER A 335 -16.00 -1.66 -5.18
N SER A 336 -16.95 -0.84 -4.72
CA SER A 336 -18.37 -0.94 -5.05
C SER A 336 -18.83 0.04 -6.14
N ASP A 337 -17.91 0.81 -6.72
CA ASP A 337 -18.11 1.78 -7.81
C ASP A 337 -19.26 2.79 -7.54
N ASN A 338 -19.44 3.16 -6.27
CA ASN A 338 -20.50 4.10 -5.88
C ASN A 338 -19.93 5.51 -5.71
N ARG A 339 -20.08 6.33 -6.77
CA ARG A 339 -19.57 7.70 -6.83
C ARG A 339 -20.07 8.59 -5.70
N ASP A 340 -21.35 8.56 -5.35
CA ASP A 340 -21.91 9.42 -4.30
C ASP A 340 -21.33 9.06 -2.92
N MET A 341 -21.15 7.77 -2.66
CA MET A 341 -20.53 7.27 -1.43
C MET A 341 -19.06 7.71 -1.32
N ILE A 342 -18.31 7.62 -2.43
CA ILE A 342 -16.93 8.09 -2.52
C ILE A 342 -16.85 9.58 -2.22
N LEU A 343 -17.70 10.40 -2.85
CA LEU A 343 -17.69 11.85 -2.69
C LEU A 343 -18.04 12.28 -1.26
N SER A 344 -19.08 11.70 -0.66
CA SER A 344 -19.46 12.01 0.73
C SER A 344 -18.36 11.66 1.74
N LEU A 345 -17.59 10.59 1.51
CA LEU A 345 -16.44 10.25 2.36
C LEU A 345 -15.27 11.22 2.14
N LEU A 346 -14.97 11.59 0.90
CA LEU A 346 -13.88 12.53 0.59
C LEU A 346 -14.14 13.94 1.09
N GLU A 347 -15.39 14.42 1.00
CA GLU A 347 -15.84 15.71 1.56
C GLU A 347 -15.61 15.79 3.08
N ARG A 348 -15.72 14.65 3.77
CA ARG A 348 -15.46 14.50 5.21
C ARG A 348 -14.01 14.16 5.56
N GLY A 349 -13.08 14.28 4.60
CA GLY A 349 -11.64 14.12 4.84
C GLY A 349 -11.13 12.69 4.80
N ALA A 350 -11.77 11.80 4.03
CA ALA A 350 -11.20 10.48 3.75
C ALA A 350 -9.83 10.60 3.08
N TYR A 351 -8.84 9.92 3.65
CA TYR A 351 -7.46 9.96 3.20
C TYR A 351 -7.25 9.06 1.97
N ILE A 352 -6.93 9.67 0.83
CA ILE A 352 -6.76 8.97 -0.45
C ILE A 352 -5.46 8.15 -0.54
N GLY A 353 -4.50 8.36 0.38
CA GLY A 353 -3.23 7.63 0.43
C GLY A 353 -3.23 6.39 1.33
N ALA A 354 -4.38 5.99 1.87
CA ALA A 354 -4.50 4.80 2.69
C ALA A 354 -4.09 3.56 1.89
N THR A 355 -3.38 2.63 2.52
CA THR A 355 -2.96 1.37 1.90
C THR A 355 -3.54 0.19 2.64
N ASN A 356 -4.13 -0.74 1.91
CA ASN A 356 -4.61 -2.00 2.45
C ASN A 356 -3.49 -3.04 2.61
N ASN A 357 -3.81 -4.21 3.16
CA ASN A 357 -2.83 -5.29 3.38
C ASN A 357 -2.25 -5.88 2.08
N ASP A 358 -2.95 -5.72 0.95
CA ASP A 358 -2.44 -6.05 -0.39
C ASP A 358 -1.40 -5.02 -0.91
N GLY A 359 -1.17 -3.94 -0.16
CA GLY A 359 -0.25 -2.86 -0.54
C GLY A 359 -0.82 -1.88 -1.56
N LYS A 360 -2.11 -1.97 -1.89
CA LYS A 360 -2.77 -1.06 -2.84
C LYS A 360 -3.20 0.22 -2.15
N VAL A 361 -2.94 1.36 -2.80
CA VAL A 361 -3.35 2.68 -2.30
C VAL A 361 -4.77 2.99 -2.77
N ALA A 362 -5.64 3.56 -1.92
CA ALA A 362 -7.03 3.87 -2.28
C ALA A 362 -7.17 4.64 -3.60
N ILE A 363 -6.35 5.68 -3.83
CA ILE A 363 -6.39 6.45 -5.09
C ILE A 363 -6.05 5.63 -6.34
N GLN A 364 -5.27 4.55 -6.21
CA GLN A 364 -4.92 3.68 -7.34
C GLN A 364 -6.10 2.87 -7.85
N LEU A 365 -7.10 2.66 -7.01
CA LEU A 365 -8.31 1.90 -7.34
C LEU A 365 -9.45 2.82 -7.83
N MET A 366 -9.30 4.14 -7.67
CA MET A 366 -10.37 5.10 -7.98
C MET A 366 -10.49 5.35 -9.48
N MET A 367 -11.73 5.41 -9.97
CA MET A 367 -12.00 5.75 -11.36
C MET A 367 -11.57 7.19 -11.69
N PRO A 368 -10.86 7.43 -12.82
CA PRO A 368 -10.39 8.76 -13.23
C PRO A 368 -11.48 9.84 -13.24
N SER A 369 -12.68 9.50 -13.73
CA SER A 369 -13.82 10.42 -13.81
C SER A 369 -14.33 10.88 -12.44
N THR A 370 -14.27 9.99 -11.44
CA THR A 370 -14.70 10.29 -10.07
C THR A 370 -13.68 11.21 -9.39
N LEU A 371 -12.39 10.94 -9.58
CA LEU A 371 -11.31 11.80 -9.09
C LEU A 371 -11.37 13.20 -9.73
N GLU A 372 -11.59 13.28 -11.04
CA GLU A 372 -11.72 14.55 -11.74
C GLU A 372 -12.87 15.40 -11.16
N TYR A 373 -14.03 14.79 -10.95
CA TYR A 373 -15.17 15.50 -10.38
C TYR A 373 -14.92 15.96 -8.95
N PHE A 374 -14.32 15.11 -8.11
CA PHE A 374 -13.96 15.48 -6.75
C PHE A 374 -12.98 16.67 -6.75
N LEU A 375 -11.91 16.60 -7.55
CA LEU A 375 -10.92 17.67 -7.65
C LEU A 375 -11.52 18.99 -8.16
N LYS A 376 -12.52 18.94 -9.06
CA LYS A 376 -13.31 20.11 -9.47
C LYS A 376 -14.17 20.68 -8.35
N GLY A 377 -14.69 19.84 -7.45
CA GLY A 377 -15.48 20.26 -6.29
C GLY A 377 -14.66 20.85 -5.13
N CYS A 378 -13.35 20.65 -5.11
CA CYS A 378 -12.46 21.16 -4.04
C CYS A 378 -12.18 22.67 -4.09
N PHE A 379 -12.75 23.41 -5.05
CA PHE A 379 -12.65 24.86 -5.14
C PHE A 379 -13.95 25.51 -4.66
N SER A 380 -13.91 26.19 -3.51
CA SER A 380 -15.01 27.07 -3.11
C SER A 380 -14.64 28.54 -3.40
N THR A 381 -15.39 29.18 -4.29
CA THR A 381 -15.41 30.65 -4.41
C THR A 381 -16.46 31.15 -3.45
N ASN A 382 -16.05 31.72 -2.33
CA ASN A 382 -16.99 32.24 -1.35
C ASN A 382 -17.52 33.60 -1.84
N THR A 383 -18.56 33.61 -2.70
CA THR A 383 -19.19 34.87 -3.17
C THR A 383 -20.25 35.41 -2.20
N ASN A 384 -20.45 34.79 -1.04
CA ASN A 384 -21.45 35.22 -0.05
C ASN A 384 -20.84 35.35 1.35
N PHE A 385 -20.00 36.37 1.55
CA PHE A 385 -19.89 36.97 2.88
C PHE A 385 -20.85 38.16 2.91
N ILE A 386 -21.95 37.99 3.65
CA ILE A 386 -22.89 39.07 3.95
C ILE A 386 -22.12 40.16 4.67
N ALA A 387 -22.37 41.39 4.23
CA ALA A 387 -21.78 42.62 4.70
C ALA A 387 -21.89 42.74 6.22
N ASP A 388 -20.75 42.69 6.90
CA ASP A 388 -20.50 43.37 8.18
C ASP A 388 -18.98 43.50 8.36
N ASP A 389 -18.33 44.17 7.40
CA ASP A 389 -17.24 45.11 7.70
C ASP A 389 -16.85 45.83 6.41
N VAL A 390 -17.02 47.14 6.47
CA VAL A 390 -16.59 48.09 5.44
C VAL A 390 -15.06 48.13 5.52
N HIS A 391 -14.36 47.32 4.72
CA HIS A 391 -13.09 47.62 4.02
C HIS A 391 -12.45 46.32 3.47
N GLU A 392 -12.17 46.30 2.16
CA GLU A 392 -11.59 45.21 1.33
C GLU A 392 -12.53 44.05 0.92
N LYS A 393 -13.36 44.31 -0.12
CA LYS A 393 -13.87 43.27 -1.03
C LYS A 393 -12.68 42.62 -1.77
N SER A 394 -12.08 41.60 -1.17
CA SER A 394 -11.13 40.72 -1.86
C SER A 394 -11.78 39.37 -2.03
N ASP A 395 -11.94 38.92 -3.28
CA ASP A 395 -12.45 37.58 -3.55
C ASP A 395 -11.44 36.58 -3.00
N ARG A 396 -11.91 35.66 -2.15
CA ARG A 396 -11.08 34.64 -1.50
C ARG A 396 -11.32 33.30 -2.17
N VAL A 397 -10.25 32.66 -2.66
CA VAL A 397 -10.28 31.27 -3.11
C VAL A 397 -9.71 30.40 -1.99
N VAL A 398 -10.49 29.44 -1.54
CA VAL A 398 -10.11 28.50 -0.48
C VAL A 398 -9.81 27.13 -1.10
N PHE A 399 -8.60 26.62 -0.83
CA PHE A 399 -8.20 25.27 -1.23
C PHE A 399 -8.28 24.31 -0.04
N ASN A 400 -9.09 23.27 -0.14
CA ASN A 400 -9.21 22.22 0.88
C ASN A 400 -8.26 21.04 0.57
N TYR A 401 -7.35 20.72 1.50
CA TYR A 401 -6.35 19.65 1.36
C TYR A 401 -6.58 18.47 2.32
N ASN A 402 -7.72 18.39 3.00
CA ASN A 402 -7.98 17.36 4.04
C ASN A 402 -7.81 15.94 3.51
N PHE A 403 -8.15 15.69 2.24
CA PHE A 403 -8.03 14.38 1.62
C PHE A 403 -6.56 13.90 1.45
N LEU A 404 -5.58 14.82 1.42
CA LEU A 404 -4.15 14.51 1.25
C LEU A 404 -3.38 14.34 2.56
N VAL A 405 -3.92 14.80 3.69
CA VAL A 405 -3.21 14.83 4.97
C VAL A 405 -3.86 13.87 5.95
N ARG A 406 -3.09 12.91 6.47
CA ARG A 406 -3.56 11.99 7.51
C ARG A 406 -3.31 12.63 8.89
N GLU A 407 -4.29 12.59 9.79
CA GLU A 407 -4.19 13.22 11.13
C GLU A 407 -3.13 12.58 12.04
N GLU A 408 -2.73 11.34 11.76
CA GLU A 408 -1.65 10.65 12.46
C GLU A 408 -0.28 11.23 12.08
N ARG A 409 0.68 11.24 13.01
CA ARG A 409 2.08 11.71 12.85
C ARG A 409 2.88 10.87 11.84
N ASN A 410 2.43 10.80 10.60
CA ASN A 410 3.08 10.11 9.49
C ASN A 410 3.62 11.15 8.53
N TYR A 411 4.94 11.19 8.44
CA TYR A 411 5.73 12.13 7.65
C TYR A 411 5.63 11.93 6.11
N ASN A 412 4.65 11.17 5.62
CA ASN A 412 4.55 10.72 4.22
C ASN A 412 3.29 11.25 3.51
N GLU A 413 3.02 12.54 3.67
CA GLU A 413 1.87 13.23 3.05
C GLU A 413 1.92 13.23 1.51
N THR A 414 3.09 13.09 0.90
CA THR A 414 3.21 12.97 -0.57
C THR A 414 2.94 11.57 -1.13
N LYS A 415 2.72 10.57 -0.27
CA LYS A 415 2.41 9.20 -0.67
C LYS A 415 1.23 9.08 -1.67
N PRO A 416 0.09 9.79 -1.51
CA PRO A 416 -0.99 9.74 -2.50
C PRO A 416 -0.56 10.27 -3.86
N LEU A 417 0.31 11.29 -3.90
CA LEU A 417 0.80 11.89 -5.14
C LEU A 417 1.80 10.98 -5.86
N VAL A 418 2.64 10.26 -5.11
CA VAL A 418 3.52 9.23 -5.69
C VAL A 418 2.67 8.16 -6.37
N ALA A 419 1.61 7.69 -5.69
CA ALA A 419 0.69 6.69 -6.22
C ALA A 419 -0.02 7.16 -7.52
N LEU A 420 -0.39 8.43 -7.60
CA LEU A 420 -0.92 9.05 -8.83
C LEU A 420 0.09 9.05 -9.99
N GLY A 421 1.37 9.25 -9.69
CA GLY A 421 2.44 9.27 -10.69
C GLY A 421 2.78 7.90 -11.28
N GLU A 422 2.55 6.82 -10.53
CA GLU A 422 2.85 5.46 -10.96
C GLU A 422 1.89 4.98 -12.07
N ILE A 423 0.59 5.29 -11.94
CA ILE A 423 -0.47 4.82 -12.85
C ILE A 423 -0.59 5.73 -14.09
N PRO A 424 -0.38 5.22 -15.32
CA PRO A 424 -0.40 6.02 -16.55
C PRO A 424 -1.68 6.85 -16.74
N GLU A 425 -2.84 6.28 -16.43
CA GLU A 425 -4.15 6.93 -16.56
C GLU A 425 -4.34 8.10 -15.60
N LEU A 426 -3.69 8.06 -14.43
CA LEU A 426 -3.84 9.06 -13.37
C LEU A 426 -2.77 10.16 -13.42
N ARG A 427 -1.66 9.96 -14.13
CA ARG A 427 -0.58 10.94 -14.28
C ARG A 427 -1.08 12.34 -14.68
N PRO A 428 -2.00 12.51 -15.66
CA PRO A 428 -2.46 13.83 -16.07
C PRO A 428 -3.05 14.66 -14.93
N PHE A 429 -3.67 14.02 -13.91
CA PHE A 429 -4.23 14.74 -12.75
C PHE A 429 -3.18 15.43 -11.89
N LEU A 430 -1.90 15.04 -11.95
CA LEU A 430 -0.82 15.77 -11.26
C LEU A 430 -0.63 17.19 -11.79
N ARG A 431 -1.16 17.51 -12.98
CA ARG A 431 -1.22 18.88 -13.53
C ARG A 431 -2.35 19.72 -12.96
N HIS A 432 -3.23 19.12 -12.17
CA HIS A 432 -4.36 19.83 -11.59
C HIS A 432 -3.83 20.98 -10.69
N PRO A 433 -4.33 22.22 -10.83
CA PRO A 433 -3.81 23.38 -10.13
C PRO A 433 -3.70 23.19 -8.62
N LEU A 434 -4.68 22.53 -8.00
CA LEU A 434 -4.69 22.25 -6.55
C LEU A 434 -3.47 21.40 -6.12
N LEU A 435 -3.13 20.36 -6.88
CA LEU A 435 -1.99 19.49 -6.56
C LEU A 435 -0.65 20.19 -6.84
N LEU A 436 -0.59 21.02 -7.89
CA LEU A 436 0.60 21.82 -8.18
C LEU A 436 0.86 22.88 -7.09
N VAL A 437 -0.17 23.55 -6.59
CA VAL A 437 -0.04 24.52 -5.49
C VAL A 437 0.44 23.83 -4.22
N PHE A 438 -0.12 22.65 -3.89
CA PHE A 438 0.35 21.85 -2.75
C PHE A 438 1.83 21.46 -2.88
N LEU A 439 2.25 20.98 -4.05
CA LEU A 439 3.65 20.61 -4.32
C LEU A 439 4.58 21.80 -4.25
N ASP A 440 4.19 22.95 -4.81
CA ASP A 440 5.02 24.15 -4.75
C ASP A 440 5.13 24.67 -3.31
N PHE A 441 4.04 24.67 -2.54
CA PHE A 441 4.09 25.08 -1.13
C PHE A 441 5.11 24.24 -0.34
N LYS A 442 5.09 22.91 -0.52
CA LYS A 442 6.09 22.01 0.06
C LYS A 442 7.50 22.29 -0.41
N TRP A 443 7.66 22.56 -1.69
CA TRP A 443 8.95 22.89 -2.27
C TRP A 443 9.52 24.19 -1.68
N GLN A 444 8.75 25.28 -1.65
CA GLN A 444 9.21 26.61 -1.24
C GLN A 444 9.52 26.71 0.26
N PHE A 445 8.77 25.98 1.10
CA PHE A 445 8.87 26.15 2.54
C PHE A 445 10.27 25.82 3.08
N ILE A 446 10.73 24.58 2.85
CA ILE A 446 12.00 24.08 3.40
C ILE A 446 12.84 23.32 2.39
N MET A 447 12.21 22.56 1.49
CA MET A 447 12.93 21.70 0.54
C MET A 447 13.85 22.51 -0.37
N LYS A 448 13.40 23.69 -0.84
CA LYS A 448 14.20 24.62 -1.63
C LYS A 448 15.45 25.09 -0.89
N LYS A 449 15.35 25.42 0.40
CA LYS A 449 16.50 25.84 1.22
C LYS A 449 17.49 24.70 1.41
N LEU A 450 17.01 23.50 1.75
CA LEU A 450 17.86 22.30 1.90
C LEU A 450 18.56 21.96 0.59
N PHE A 451 17.85 22.04 -0.53
CA PHE A 451 18.41 21.81 -1.86
C PHE A 451 19.51 22.83 -2.20
N HIS A 452 19.29 24.12 -1.93
CA HIS A 452 20.32 25.14 -2.16
C HIS A 452 21.55 24.96 -1.26
N VAL A 453 21.37 24.56 0.00
CA VAL A 453 22.48 24.21 0.91
C VAL A 453 23.26 23.03 0.35
N TYR A 454 22.58 22.01 -0.16
CA TYR A 454 23.23 20.85 -0.77
C TYR A 454 24.01 21.21 -2.05
N VAL A 455 23.43 22.04 -2.93
CA VAL A 455 24.15 22.56 -4.11
C VAL A 455 25.38 23.37 -3.69
N ALA A 456 25.26 24.22 -2.66
CA ALA A 456 26.40 25.00 -2.16
C ALA A 456 27.51 24.10 -1.60
N PHE A 457 27.15 23.06 -0.85
CA PHE A 457 28.09 22.04 -0.39
C PHE A 457 28.79 21.34 -1.56
N GLN A 458 28.06 20.98 -2.61
CA GLN A 458 28.64 20.32 -3.78
C GLN A 458 29.60 21.24 -4.56
N VAL A 459 29.24 22.52 -4.75
CA VAL A 459 30.14 23.51 -5.37
C VAL A 459 31.42 23.67 -4.55
N TRP A 460 31.29 23.74 -3.22
CA TRP A 460 32.43 23.83 -2.32
C TRP A 460 33.32 22.58 -2.41
N PHE A 461 32.72 21.38 -2.40
CA PHE A 461 33.44 20.12 -2.59
C PHE A 461 34.21 20.08 -3.92
N VAL A 462 33.56 20.35 -5.05
CA VAL A 462 34.17 20.33 -6.39
C VAL A 462 35.31 21.35 -6.48
N SER A 463 35.15 22.53 -5.88
CA SER A 463 36.18 23.57 -5.87
C SER A 463 37.44 23.12 -5.13
N PHE A 464 37.30 22.59 -3.90
CA PHE A 464 38.44 22.11 -3.12
C PHE A 464 39.08 20.86 -3.72
N LEU A 465 38.29 19.95 -4.30
CA LEU A 465 38.80 18.80 -5.04
C LEU A 465 39.63 19.26 -6.24
N SER A 466 39.13 20.22 -7.02
CA SER A 466 39.84 20.74 -8.20
C SER A 466 41.15 21.42 -7.81
N ILE A 467 41.14 22.26 -6.77
CA ILE A 467 42.35 22.90 -6.25
C ILE A 467 43.36 21.84 -5.81
N TYR A 468 42.92 20.83 -5.05
CA TYR A 468 43.78 19.75 -4.59
C TYR A 468 44.44 18.98 -5.74
N LEU A 469 43.65 18.60 -6.76
CA LEU A 469 44.14 17.83 -7.89
C LEU A 469 45.13 18.62 -8.74
N LEU A 470 44.89 19.92 -8.94
CA LEU A 470 45.80 20.81 -9.65
C LEU A 470 47.11 21.02 -8.88
N THR A 471 47.07 21.33 -7.58
CA THR A 471 48.30 21.55 -6.80
C THR A 471 49.12 20.27 -6.63
N ARG A 472 48.45 19.11 -6.54
CA ARG A 472 49.12 17.80 -6.51
C ARG A 472 49.75 17.45 -7.85
N HIS A 473 49.13 17.79 -8.98
CA HIS A 473 49.70 17.54 -10.30
C HIS A 473 50.98 18.36 -10.53
N ASP A 474 50.98 19.62 -10.08
CA ASP A 474 52.12 20.53 -10.27
C ASP A 474 53.28 20.26 -9.28
N ASN A 475 53.17 19.22 -8.43
CA ASN A 475 54.19 18.80 -7.46
C ASN A 475 54.71 19.96 -6.59
N THR A 476 53.90 20.99 -6.36
CA THR A 476 54.28 22.10 -5.49
C THR A 476 54.13 21.62 -4.05
N GLY A 477 55.20 21.09 -3.44
CA GLY A 477 55.21 20.51 -2.08
C GLY A 477 54.94 21.51 -0.94
N SER A 478 53.93 22.36 -1.08
CA SER A 478 53.57 23.38 -0.11
C SER A 478 52.84 22.77 1.09
N PRO A 479 53.05 23.29 2.32
CA PRO A 479 52.31 22.84 3.50
C PRO A 479 50.79 23.04 3.38
N HIS A 480 50.35 23.94 2.51
CA HIS A 480 48.94 24.15 2.20
C HIS A 480 48.28 22.91 1.55
N ASN A 481 49.05 22.07 0.84
CA ASN A 481 48.51 20.84 0.26
C ASN A 481 48.06 19.83 1.31
N ILE A 482 48.71 19.81 2.48
CA ILE A 482 48.33 18.92 3.59
C ILE A 482 46.99 19.37 4.17
N ILE A 483 46.78 20.69 4.33
CA ILE A 483 45.50 21.24 4.82
C ILE A 483 44.37 20.92 3.83
N ILE A 484 44.60 21.16 2.54
CA ILE A 484 43.62 20.87 1.49
C ILE A 484 43.32 19.37 1.42
N TRP A 485 44.30 18.50 1.61
CA TRP A 485 44.11 17.05 1.69
C TRP A 485 43.11 16.67 2.79
N TYR A 486 43.27 17.22 4.00
CA TYR A 486 42.34 16.96 5.10
C TYR A 486 40.92 17.47 4.79
N ILE A 487 40.79 18.64 4.14
CA ILE A 487 39.48 19.16 3.73
C ILE A 487 38.82 18.21 2.73
N VAL A 488 39.53 17.77 1.69
CA VAL A 488 38.99 16.83 0.68
C VAL A 488 38.63 15.49 1.33
N LEU A 489 39.43 14.99 2.27
CA LEU A 489 39.12 13.76 3.02
C LEU A 489 37.84 13.90 3.82
N ILE A 490 37.68 14.97 4.61
CA ILE A 490 36.47 15.21 5.42
C ILE A 490 35.22 15.28 4.52
N ASN A 491 35.34 15.92 3.36
CA ASN A 491 34.22 16.05 2.42
C ASN A 491 33.86 14.72 1.77
N ASN A 492 34.86 13.91 1.45
CA ASN A 492 34.65 12.59 0.90
C ASN A 492 34.01 11.65 1.93
N ILE A 493 34.38 11.76 3.22
CA ILE A 493 33.70 11.06 4.32
C ILE A 493 32.24 11.52 4.44
N ALA A 494 31.97 12.83 4.33
CA ALA A 494 30.61 13.36 4.32
C ALA A 494 29.78 12.77 3.15
N MET A 495 30.33 12.73 1.94
CA MET A 495 29.70 12.09 0.78
C MET A 495 29.44 10.59 1.00
N LEU A 496 30.42 9.86 1.55
CA LEU A 496 30.25 8.45 1.88
C LEU A 496 29.13 8.23 2.90
N SER A 497 29.06 9.04 3.95
CA SER A 497 28.00 8.97 4.96
C SER A 497 26.61 9.26 4.37
N LYS A 498 26.49 10.27 3.49
CA LYS A 498 25.27 10.57 2.74
C LYS A 498 24.85 9.36 1.90
N GLU A 499 25.80 8.70 1.24
CA GLU A 499 25.50 7.56 0.39
C GLU A 499 25.08 6.31 1.19
N ILE A 500 25.70 6.07 2.33
CA ILE A 500 25.29 5.00 3.26
C ILE A 500 23.85 5.25 3.76
N ILE A 501 23.51 6.49 4.15
CA ILE A 501 22.14 6.85 4.55
C ILE A 501 21.17 6.59 3.38
N GLN A 502 21.54 6.98 2.16
CA GLN A 502 20.73 6.75 0.98
C GLN A 502 20.49 5.24 0.75
N VAL A 503 21.52 4.40 0.79
CA VAL A 503 21.39 2.94 0.63
C VAL A 503 20.48 2.31 1.70
N ILE A 504 20.63 2.71 2.97
CA ILE A 504 19.78 2.20 4.07
C ILE A 504 18.31 2.59 3.84
N THR A 505 18.06 3.84 3.47
CA THR A 505 16.70 4.36 3.21
C THR A 505 16.05 3.65 2.03
N TYR A 506 16.79 3.35 0.96
CA TYR A 506 16.30 2.58 -0.18
C TYR A 506 16.06 1.11 0.18
N SER A 507 16.96 0.47 0.93
CA SER A 507 16.80 -0.93 1.38
C SER A 507 15.49 -1.17 2.13
N ARG A 508 15.03 -0.18 2.91
CA ARG A 508 13.75 -0.24 3.63
C ARG A 508 12.50 0.00 2.77
N ALA A 509 12.58 0.74 1.66
CA ALA A 509 11.42 1.01 0.80
C ALA A 509 11.32 0.07 -0.40
N ASN A 510 12.43 -0.11 -1.11
CA ASN A 510 12.47 -0.81 -2.38
C ASN A 510 13.87 -1.40 -2.59
N LYS A 511 13.95 -2.73 -2.50
CA LYS A 511 15.21 -3.49 -2.50
C LYS A 511 16.11 -3.25 -3.72
N TYR A 512 15.53 -2.86 -4.86
CA TYR A 512 16.26 -2.72 -6.14
C TYR A 512 16.28 -1.29 -6.70
N GLY A 513 15.62 -0.32 -6.06
CA GLY A 513 15.50 1.04 -6.59
C GLY A 513 16.85 1.75 -6.72
N TYR A 514 17.72 1.54 -5.72
CA TYR A 514 19.05 2.16 -5.68
C TYR A 514 19.95 1.70 -6.83
N ILE A 515 19.97 0.40 -7.12
CA ILE A 515 20.88 -0.24 -8.08
C ILE A 515 20.54 0.15 -9.52
N LYS A 516 19.26 0.43 -9.81
CA LYS A 516 18.79 0.79 -11.15
C LYS A 516 19.14 2.23 -11.54
N ASN A 517 19.43 3.13 -10.60
CA ASN A 517 19.68 4.52 -10.91
C ASN A 517 21.17 4.73 -11.27
N PRO A 518 21.51 5.08 -12.54
CA PRO A 518 22.91 5.24 -12.96
C PRO A 518 23.63 6.38 -12.22
N GLN A 519 22.90 7.38 -11.74
CA GLN A 519 23.49 8.50 -11.00
C GLN A 519 24.18 8.04 -9.70
N ASN A 520 23.57 7.11 -8.97
CA ASN A 520 24.15 6.58 -7.73
C ASN A 520 25.48 5.84 -8.00
N TRP A 521 25.57 5.13 -9.13
CA TRP A 521 26.82 4.49 -9.55
C TRP A 521 27.92 5.49 -9.88
N MET A 522 27.56 6.64 -10.46
CA MET A 522 28.53 7.71 -10.72
C MET A 522 29.06 8.31 -9.42
N GLU A 523 28.19 8.51 -8.42
CA GLU A 523 28.58 9.02 -7.09
C GLU A 523 29.50 8.02 -6.35
N ILE A 524 29.17 6.73 -6.37
CA ILE A 524 30.05 5.67 -5.83
C ILE A 524 31.40 5.69 -6.55
N ALA A 525 31.41 5.74 -7.89
CA ALA A 525 32.64 5.75 -8.67
C ALA A 525 33.51 6.96 -8.31
N LEU A 526 32.92 8.15 -8.15
CA LEU A 526 33.63 9.35 -7.73
C LEU A 526 34.25 9.18 -6.34
N ILE A 527 33.49 8.66 -5.37
CA ILE A 527 33.98 8.42 -4.01
C ILE A 527 35.19 7.47 -4.03
N VAL A 528 35.09 6.36 -4.77
CA VAL A 528 36.16 5.35 -4.88
C VAL A 528 37.41 5.94 -5.54
N ILE A 529 37.25 6.68 -6.65
CA ILE A 529 38.38 7.31 -7.34
C ILE A 529 39.10 8.30 -6.42
N ILE A 530 38.37 9.10 -5.64
CA ILE A 530 38.98 10.05 -4.69
C ILE A 530 39.75 9.32 -3.60
N TYR A 531 39.21 8.23 -3.04
CA TYR A 531 39.95 7.40 -2.08
C TYR A 531 41.26 6.85 -2.66
N ILE A 532 41.25 6.37 -3.90
CA ILE A 532 42.46 5.92 -4.60
C ILE A 532 43.47 7.07 -4.69
N ILE A 533 43.04 8.27 -5.09
CA ILE A 533 43.93 9.43 -5.21
C ILE A 533 44.50 9.86 -3.85
N LEU A 534 43.69 9.86 -2.78
CA LEU A 534 44.11 10.34 -1.46
C LEU A 534 45.11 9.41 -0.78
N PHE A 535 44.93 8.10 -0.90
CA PHE A 535 45.68 7.10 -0.13
C PHE A 535 46.74 6.35 -0.94
N TYR A 536 46.62 6.31 -2.27
CA TYR A 536 47.54 5.56 -3.11
C TYR A 536 48.38 6.52 -3.96
N ASP A 537 49.67 6.61 -3.63
CA ASP A 537 50.63 7.37 -4.42
C ASP A 537 51.20 6.49 -5.54
N THR A 538 50.65 6.64 -6.75
CA THR A 538 51.15 5.95 -7.94
C THR A 538 52.48 6.54 -8.37
N GLN A 539 53.50 5.69 -8.58
CA GLN A 539 54.77 6.16 -9.13
C GLN A 539 54.65 6.63 -10.59
N SER A 540 53.65 6.15 -11.34
CA SER A 540 53.39 6.59 -12.71
C SER A 540 52.60 7.92 -12.74
N ARG A 541 53.19 8.94 -13.36
CA ARG A 541 52.54 10.24 -13.60
C ARG A 541 51.29 10.12 -14.50
N GLU A 542 51.30 9.20 -15.44
CA GLU A 542 50.21 8.99 -16.41
C GLU A 542 48.95 8.48 -15.72
N ILE A 543 49.08 7.45 -14.87
CA ILE A 543 47.95 6.86 -14.15
C ILE A 543 47.34 7.88 -13.17
N ARG A 544 48.17 8.65 -12.48
CA ARG A 544 47.72 9.73 -11.60
C ARG A 544 46.94 10.81 -12.36
N SER A 545 47.41 11.21 -13.55
CA SER A 545 46.72 12.18 -14.40
C SER A 545 45.38 11.64 -14.90
N LEU A 546 45.30 10.35 -15.25
CA LEU A 546 44.06 9.71 -15.67
C LEU A 546 42.99 9.74 -14.55
N PHE A 547 43.34 9.35 -13.33
CA PHE A 547 42.40 9.39 -12.21
C PHE A 547 42.00 10.82 -11.84
N ALA A 548 42.95 11.77 -11.85
CA ALA A 548 42.66 13.17 -11.56
C ALA A 548 41.71 13.80 -12.60
N THR A 549 41.96 13.57 -13.90
CA THR A 549 41.08 14.07 -14.98
C THR A 549 39.70 13.44 -14.93
N ALA A 550 39.62 12.12 -14.69
CA ALA A 550 38.34 11.43 -14.51
C ALA A 550 37.56 11.96 -13.30
N ALA A 551 38.22 12.18 -12.16
CA ALA A 551 37.60 12.72 -10.95
C ALA A 551 37.05 14.13 -11.17
N ILE A 552 37.82 15.03 -11.81
CA ILE A 552 37.36 16.37 -12.16
C ILE A 552 36.12 16.27 -13.06
N PHE A 553 36.22 15.55 -14.17
CA PHE A 553 35.11 15.42 -15.12
C PHE A 553 33.83 14.88 -14.46
N LEU A 554 33.92 13.78 -13.71
CA LEU A 554 32.79 13.19 -13.02
C LEU A 554 32.19 14.14 -11.98
N SER A 555 33.02 14.84 -11.21
CA SER A 555 32.56 15.78 -10.18
C SER A 555 31.78 16.97 -10.75
N TYR A 556 32.22 17.51 -11.90
CA TYR A 556 31.52 18.60 -12.59
C TYR A 556 30.24 18.11 -13.27
N LEU A 557 30.25 16.89 -13.82
CA LEU A 557 29.06 16.29 -14.41
C LEU A 557 27.98 16.02 -13.34
N GLU A 558 28.36 15.52 -12.16
CA GLU A 558 27.44 15.37 -11.03
C GLU A 558 26.86 16.72 -10.57
N LEU A 559 27.71 17.75 -10.45
CA LEU A 559 27.27 19.11 -10.11
C LEU A 559 26.26 19.65 -11.14
N MET A 560 26.50 19.43 -12.43
CA MET A 560 25.59 19.82 -13.50
C MET A 560 24.24 19.08 -13.40
N LEU A 561 24.25 17.76 -13.22
CA LEU A 561 23.03 16.95 -13.09
C LEU A 561 22.22 17.36 -11.86
N LEU A 562 22.90 17.64 -10.73
CA LEU A 562 22.25 18.15 -9.53
C LEU A 562 21.61 19.51 -9.79
N HIS A 563 22.32 20.44 -10.43
CA HIS A 563 21.79 21.76 -10.73
C HIS A 563 20.53 21.70 -11.62
N LEU A 564 20.56 20.83 -12.62
CA LEU A 564 19.43 20.58 -13.53
C LEU A 564 18.27 19.85 -12.85
N SER A 565 18.49 19.18 -11.72
CA SER A 565 17.43 18.52 -10.95
C SER A 565 16.50 19.50 -10.21
N HIS A 566 16.85 20.80 -10.17
CA HIS A 566 15.98 21.83 -9.62
C HIS A 566 14.63 21.85 -10.36
N PRO A 567 13.47 21.96 -9.68
CA PRO A 567 12.16 21.74 -10.30
C PRO A 567 11.88 22.64 -11.52
N GLU A 568 12.26 23.92 -11.45
CA GLU A 568 12.12 24.87 -12.57
C GLU A 568 12.95 24.49 -13.81
N ARG A 569 14.00 23.67 -13.64
CA ARG A 569 14.94 23.29 -14.70
C ARG A 569 14.92 21.80 -15.03
N ASN A 570 14.20 21.00 -14.26
CA ASN A 570 14.17 19.54 -14.37
C ASN A 570 13.61 19.09 -15.74
N VAL A 571 12.74 19.89 -16.35
CA VAL A 571 12.31 19.69 -17.75
C VAL A 571 13.53 19.60 -18.69
N HIS A 572 14.53 20.46 -18.52
CA HIS A 572 15.76 20.40 -19.32
C HIS A 572 16.63 19.18 -19.00
N LEU A 573 16.64 18.71 -17.75
CA LEU A 573 17.32 17.46 -17.37
C LEU A 573 16.71 16.26 -18.10
N ILE A 574 15.38 16.16 -18.08
CA ILE A 574 14.62 15.07 -18.70
C ILE A 574 14.81 15.10 -20.21
N MET A 575 14.73 16.29 -20.82
CA MET A 575 15.03 16.47 -22.25
C MET A 575 16.47 16.01 -22.57
N LEU A 576 17.47 16.45 -21.80
CA LEU A 576 18.86 16.05 -22.01
C LEU A 576 19.06 14.53 -21.90
N LYS A 577 18.49 13.88 -20.88
CA LYS A 577 18.58 12.42 -20.71
C LYS A 577 17.91 11.67 -21.87
N THR A 578 16.76 12.16 -22.33
CA THR A 578 16.01 11.52 -23.42
C THR A 578 16.74 11.67 -24.75
N VAL A 579 17.21 12.89 -25.06
CA VAL A 579 17.98 13.18 -26.28
C VAL A 579 19.31 12.43 -26.30
N THR A 580 20.03 12.36 -25.18
CA THR A 580 21.29 11.60 -25.11
C THR A 580 21.05 10.10 -25.29
N MET A 581 19.98 9.53 -24.72
CA MET A 581 19.64 8.12 -24.91
C MET A 581 19.19 7.81 -26.34
N ASN A 582 18.38 8.67 -26.95
CA ASN A 582 17.96 8.52 -28.35
C ASN A 582 19.16 8.65 -29.29
N GLY A 583 20.03 9.64 -29.05
CA GLY A 583 21.30 9.81 -29.76
C GLY A 583 22.22 8.60 -29.60
N ALA A 584 22.34 8.03 -28.40
CA ALA A 584 23.15 6.85 -28.15
C ALA A 584 22.61 5.59 -28.85
N LYS A 585 21.29 5.36 -28.81
CA LYS A 585 20.62 4.28 -29.55
C LYS A 585 20.86 4.42 -31.06
N PHE A 586 20.71 5.64 -31.57
CA PHE A 586 20.98 5.95 -32.96
C PHE A 586 22.44 5.67 -33.32
N LEU A 587 23.40 6.14 -32.51
CA LEU A 587 24.83 5.89 -32.71
C LEU A 587 25.17 4.39 -32.68
N MET A 588 24.50 3.60 -31.82
CA MET A 588 24.69 2.15 -31.75
C MET A 588 24.44 1.45 -33.09
N TYR A 589 23.39 1.83 -33.82
CA TYR A 589 23.11 1.27 -35.14
C TYR A 589 24.17 1.65 -36.19
N HIS A 590 24.74 2.84 -36.06
CA HIS A 590 25.76 3.36 -36.98
C HIS A 590 27.18 2.93 -36.61
N LEU A 591 27.39 2.36 -35.43
CA LEU A 591 28.69 1.82 -35.02
C LEU A 591 29.17 0.72 -35.97
N ILE A 592 28.27 -0.09 -36.55
CA ILE A 592 28.59 -1.11 -37.55
C ILE A 592 29.26 -0.46 -38.77
N LEU A 593 28.73 0.68 -39.22
CA LEU A 593 29.27 1.43 -40.34
C LEU A 593 30.63 2.03 -39.97
N ILE A 594 30.76 2.66 -38.80
CA ILE A 594 32.02 3.22 -38.30
C ILE A 594 33.11 2.13 -38.21
N LEU A 595 32.78 0.94 -37.71
CA LEU A 595 33.71 -0.18 -37.63
C LEU A 595 34.13 -0.70 -39.00
N ALA A 596 33.20 -0.79 -39.96
CA ALA A 596 33.50 -1.22 -41.33
C ALA A 596 34.53 -0.27 -41.99
N PHE A 597 34.33 1.04 -41.85
CA PHE A 597 35.29 2.03 -42.36
C PHE A 597 36.60 2.02 -41.57
N ALA A 598 36.57 1.85 -40.25
CA ALA A 598 37.78 1.77 -39.43
C ALA A 598 38.69 0.59 -39.84
N PHE A 599 38.10 -0.59 -40.07
CA PHE A 599 38.85 -1.75 -40.56
C PHE A 599 39.36 -1.54 -41.98
N SER A 600 38.57 -0.92 -42.85
CA SER A 600 39.01 -0.58 -44.20
C SER A 600 40.19 0.39 -44.21
N PHE A 601 40.15 1.43 -43.37
CA PHE A 601 41.26 2.38 -43.23
C PHE A 601 42.49 1.73 -42.61
N HIS A 602 42.31 0.85 -41.62
CA HIS A 602 43.42 0.08 -41.05
C HIS A 602 44.15 -0.76 -42.11
N ILE A 603 43.41 -1.48 -42.95
CA ILE A 603 44.00 -2.30 -44.03
C ILE A 603 44.75 -1.40 -45.02
N TYR A 604 44.10 -0.32 -45.49
CA TYR A 604 44.68 0.56 -46.50
C TYR A 604 45.94 1.28 -46.00
N PHE A 605 45.86 1.98 -44.86
CA PHE A 605 46.97 2.79 -44.35
C PHE A 605 48.13 1.96 -43.79
N ARG A 606 47.89 0.68 -43.45
CA ARG A 606 48.96 -0.26 -43.09
C ARG A 606 49.88 -0.57 -44.28
N GLU A 607 49.33 -0.64 -45.49
CA GLU A 607 50.10 -0.93 -46.70
C GLU A 607 50.67 0.34 -47.36
N ALA A 608 50.09 1.51 -47.10
CA ALA A 608 50.30 2.71 -47.90
C ALA A 608 51.62 3.51 -47.69
N ASN A 609 52.47 3.25 -46.68
CA ASN A 609 53.85 3.80 -46.64
C ASN A 609 54.61 3.39 -45.34
N PRO A 610 55.69 2.58 -45.40
CA PRO A 610 56.53 2.30 -44.23
C PRO A 610 57.51 3.44 -43.88
N ALA A 611 57.67 4.44 -44.75
CA ALA A 611 58.72 5.47 -44.62
C ALA A 611 58.31 6.76 -43.88
N ASN A 612 57.01 7.10 -43.83
CA ASN A 612 56.52 8.29 -43.13
C ASN A 612 55.90 7.90 -41.78
N GLN A 613 56.71 7.94 -40.73
CA GLN A 613 56.35 7.39 -39.43
C GLN A 613 55.29 8.17 -38.67
N ASN A 614 54.94 9.42 -39.01
CA ASN A 614 54.11 10.27 -38.14
C ASN A 614 52.62 10.36 -38.52
N SER A 615 52.25 10.24 -39.81
CA SER A 615 50.86 10.40 -40.26
C SER A 615 50.07 9.09 -40.35
N THR A 616 50.74 7.93 -40.46
CA THR A 616 50.10 6.61 -40.57
C THR A 616 49.92 5.88 -39.23
N ILE A 617 50.46 6.43 -38.12
CA ILE A 617 50.35 5.84 -36.77
C ILE A 617 48.89 5.66 -36.38
N ALA A 618 48.04 6.63 -36.72
CA ALA A 618 46.65 6.69 -36.29
C ALA A 618 45.80 5.51 -36.79
N PHE A 619 46.21 4.83 -37.87
CA PHE A 619 45.49 3.69 -38.45
C PHE A 619 46.28 2.38 -38.37
N ARG A 620 47.45 2.39 -37.73
CA ARG A 620 48.34 1.21 -37.67
C ARG A 620 47.80 0.10 -36.79
N ASP A 621 47.14 0.43 -35.69
CA ASP A 621 46.51 -0.55 -34.81
C ASP A 621 44.99 -0.45 -34.90
N ILE A 622 44.31 -1.56 -34.68
CA ILE A 622 42.85 -1.63 -34.72
C ILE A 622 42.20 -0.63 -33.74
N PRO A 623 42.61 -0.52 -32.45
CA PRO A 623 41.99 0.43 -31.53
C PRO A 623 42.19 1.90 -31.94
N HIS A 624 43.39 2.24 -32.43
CA HIS A 624 43.70 3.59 -32.91
C HIS A 624 42.91 3.93 -34.18
N ALA A 625 42.78 2.98 -35.11
CA ALA A 625 41.99 3.15 -36.33
C ALA A 625 40.50 3.37 -36.02
N VAL A 626 39.93 2.61 -35.09
CA VAL A 626 38.54 2.80 -34.63
C VAL A 626 38.37 4.16 -33.97
N PHE A 627 39.28 4.55 -33.06
CA PHE A 627 39.22 5.85 -32.39
C PHE A 627 39.35 7.02 -33.38
N LYS A 628 40.30 6.97 -34.32
CA LYS A 628 40.48 8.01 -35.34
C LYS A 628 39.29 8.09 -36.29
N THR A 629 38.72 6.95 -36.70
CA THR A 629 37.52 6.92 -37.55
C THR A 629 36.31 7.51 -36.81
N LEU A 630 36.19 7.27 -35.50
CA LEU A 630 35.14 7.88 -34.67
C LEU A 630 35.32 9.39 -34.52
N LEU A 631 36.54 9.89 -34.34
CA LEU A 631 36.83 11.33 -34.39
C LEU A 631 36.47 11.93 -35.75
N MET A 632 36.84 11.26 -36.85
CA MET A 632 36.47 11.70 -38.19
C MET A 632 34.94 11.69 -38.41
N SER A 633 34.21 10.78 -37.77
CA SER A 633 32.74 10.76 -37.80
C SER A 633 32.09 11.97 -37.13
N THR A 634 32.81 12.65 -36.23
CA THR A 634 32.34 13.89 -35.60
C THR A 634 32.54 15.15 -36.45
N GLY A 635 33.15 15.00 -37.63
CA GLY A 635 33.46 16.11 -38.53
C GLY A 635 34.83 16.74 -38.31
N ASP A 636 35.70 16.10 -37.52
CA ASP A 636 37.09 16.50 -37.33
C ASP A 636 37.97 15.82 -38.39
N TYR A 637 38.39 16.57 -39.41
CA TYR A 637 39.07 16.05 -40.60
C TYR A 637 40.57 16.31 -40.56
N ASP A 638 41.26 15.68 -39.62
CA ASP A 638 42.71 15.53 -39.70
C ASP A 638 43.05 14.38 -40.66
N LEU A 639 43.01 14.68 -41.96
CA LEU A 639 43.50 13.77 -42.99
C LEU A 639 45.01 13.58 -42.81
N PRO A 640 45.51 12.34 -42.79
CA PRO A 640 46.95 12.12 -42.72
C PRO A 640 47.63 12.78 -43.92
N ASN A 641 48.63 13.64 -43.66
CA ASN A 641 49.36 14.41 -44.67
C ASN A 641 49.63 13.55 -45.91
N TYR A 642 48.87 13.82 -46.96
CA TYR A 642 48.94 13.13 -48.23
C TYR A 642 50.19 13.66 -48.95
N ASN A 643 51.34 13.06 -48.68
CA ASN A 643 52.57 13.43 -49.37
C ASN A 643 52.35 13.29 -50.88
N ASP A 644 52.88 14.25 -51.64
CA ASP A 644 52.71 14.42 -53.09
C ASP A 644 53.12 13.22 -53.96
N SER A 645 53.68 12.14 -53.39
CA SER A 645 54.12 10.94 -54.11
C SER A 645 53.02 9.90 -54.38
N ILE A 646 51.80 10.06 -53.85
CA ILE A 646 50.69 9.10 -54.04
C ILE A 646 49.86 9.42 -55.31
N TYR A 647 50.00 10.62 -55.89
CA TYR A 647 49.28 11.04 -57.09
C TYR A 647 49.68 10.28 -58.37
N GLU A 648 50.78 9.50 -58.34
CA GLU A 648 51.25 8.73 -59.51
C GLU A 648 50.58 7.34 -59.65
N ASN A 649 49.78 6.89 -58.67
CA ASN A 649 49.15 5.56 -58.69
C ASN A 649 47.63 5.63 -58.86
N TYR A 650 47.06 4.86 -59.81
CA TYR A 650 45.61 4.69 -60.03
C TYR A 650 44.82 4.30 -58.76
N PHE A 651 45.48 3.67 -57.77
CA PHE A 651 44.91 3.34 -56.46
C PHE A 651 44.61 4.56 -55.57
N GLY A 652 45.30 5.70 -55.77
CA GLY A 652 45.09 6.92 -54.98
C GLY A 652 43.73 7.59 -55.24
N ILE A 653 43.25 7.55 -56.49
CA ILE A 653 41.96 8.15 -56.90
C ILE A 653 40.79 7.37 -56.30
N LEU A 654 40.82 6.04 -56.36
CA LEU A 654 39.78 5.19 -55.74
C LEU A 654 39.70 5.42 -54.23
N ASN A 655 40.85 5.63 -53.57
CA ASN A 655 40.88 5.94 -52.15
C ASN A 655 40.36 7.35 -51.83
N MET A 656 40.63 8.36 -52.67
CA MET A 656 40.00 9.67 -52.53
C MET A 656 38.49 9.57 -52.65
N ILE A 657 37.98 8.81 -53.63
CA ILE A 657 36.54 8.57 -53.79
C ILE A 657 35.97 7.86 -52.55
N TYR A 658 36.66 6.84 -52.04
CA TYR A 658 36.24 6.11 -50.83
C TYR A 658 36.23 7.01 -49.58
N THR A 659 37.24 7.86 -49.43
CA THR A 659 37.36 8.81 -48.30
C THR A 659 36.31 9.93 -48.41
N ILE A 660 36.02 10.43 -49.61
CA ILE A 660 34.95 11.40 -49.86
C ILE A 660 33.58 10.76 -49.57
N PHE A 661 33.37 9.51 -49.99
CA PHE A 661 32.14 8.78 -49.70
C PHE A 661 31.96 8.57 -48.19
N PHE A 662 33.03 8.25 -47.45
CA PHE A 662 33.01 8.19 -46.00
C PHE A 662 32.64 9.55 -45.37
N ILE A 663 33.31 10.63 -45.76
CA ILE A 663 33.06 11.99 -45.25
C ILE A 663 31.62 12.44 -45.54
N PHE A 664 31.09 12.11 -46.72
CA PHE A 664 29.72 12.45 -47.08
C PHE A 664 28.69 11.61 -46.31
N LEU A 665 28.86 10.29 -46.26
CA LEU A 665 27.86 9.39 -45.70
C LEU A 665 27.80 9.43 -44.17
N ILE A 666 28.96 9.54 -43.51
CA ILE A 666 29.02 9.49 -42.05
C ILE A 666 28.90 10.91 -41.48
N PRO A 667 29.94 11.76 -41.42
CA PRO A 667 29.80 13.02 -40.71
C PRO A 667 28.77 13.99 -41.31
N ILE A 668 28.54 14.05 -42.62
CA ILE A 668 27.54 14.97 -43.20
C ILE A 668 26.11 14.44 -43.05
N VAL A 669 25.81 13.25 -43.57
CA VAL A 669 24.44 12.71 -43.52
C VAL A 669 24.05 12.30 -42.10
N LEU A 670 24.95 11.67 -41.34
CA LEU A 670 24.66 11.22 -39.98
C LEU A 670 24.47 12.38 -39.01
N MET A 671 25.34 13.40 -39.03
CA MET A 671 25.18 14.53 -38.11
C MET A 671 23.96 15.38 -38.44
N ASN A 672 23.66 15.56 -39.73
CA ASN A 672 22.44 16.26 -40.12
C ASN A 672 21.18 15.48 -39.71
N LEU A 673 21.21 14.15 -39.82
CA LEU A 673 20.11 13.30 -39.36
C LEU A 673 19.99 13.27 -37.82
N LEU A 674 21.12 13.22 -37.09
CA LEU A 674 21.14 13.25 -35.63
C LEU A 674 20.60 14.58 -35.10
N ASN A 675 21.01 15.69 -35.71
CA ASN A 675 20.48 17.02 -35.39
C ASN A 675 18.98 17.13 -35.72
N ALA A 676 18.54 16.57 -36.86
CA ALA A 676 17.13 16.57 -37.25
C ALA A 676 16.26 15.74 -36.28
N ILE A 677 16.74 14.56 -35.85
CA ILE A 677 16.06 13.72 -34.85
C ILE A 677 15.98 14.47 -33.52
N ALA A 678 17.09 15.04 -33.05
CA ALA A 678 17.13 15.81 -31.82
C ALA A 678 16.12 16.97 -31.84
N VAL A 679 16.06 17.73 -32.93
CA VAL A 679 15.13 18.87 -33.06
C VAL A 679 13.67 18.44 -33.14
N SER A 680 13.37 17.36 -33.89
CA SER A 680 12.03 16.80 -34.02
C SER A 680 11.50 16.26 -32.68
N ASP A 681 12.37 15.60 -31.92
CA ASP A 681 12.04 14.98 -30.64
C ASP A 681 11.74 16.03 -29.54
N ILE A 682 12.45 17.17 -29.52
CA ILE A 682 12.33 18.18 -28.45
C ILE A 682 10.89 18.68 -28.27
N GLY A 683 10.14 18.90 -29.35
CA GLY A 683 8.78 19.47 -29.27
C GLY A 683 7.77 18.55 -28.60
N VAL A 684 7.76 17.27 -29.00
CA VAL A 684 6.90 16.23 -28.42
C VAL A 684 7.34 15.92 -26.99
N ILE A 685 8.65 15.75 -26.79
CA ILE A 685 9.22 15.47 -25.48
C ILE A 685 8.95 16.60 -24.51
N LYS A 686 8.92 17.88 -24.92
CA LYS A 686 8.69 19.00 -23.98
C LYS A 686 7.34 18.87 -23.27
N LYS A 687 6.27 18.54 -23.99
CA LYS A 687 4.94 18.36 -23.40
C LYS A 687 4.92 17.19 -22.42
N ASP A 688 5.58 16.08 -22.74
CA ASP A 688 5.65 14.94 -21.83
C ASP A 688 6.62 15.18 -20.66
N ALA A 689 7.70 15.92 -20.91
CA ALA A 689 8.74 16.24 -19.94
C ALA A 689 8.23 17.15 -18.84
N GLU A 690 7.27 18.03 -19.11
CA GLU A 690 6.61 18.81 -18.04
C GLU A 690 5.89 17.89 -17.04
N LEU A 691 5.13 16.90 -17.55
CA LEU A 691 4.44 15.93 -16.69
C LEU A 691 5.44 15.04 -15.95
N VAL A 692 6.44 14.52 -16.66
CA VAL A 692 7.52 13.70 -16.07
C VAL A 692 8.32 14.52 -15.06
N SER A 693 8.49 15.82 -15.27
CA SER A 693 9.13 16.75 -14.33
C SER A 693 8.29 16.93 -13.07
N THR A 694 6.97 17.07 -13.18
CA THR A 694 6.06 17.09 -12.01
C THR A 694 6.13 15.77 -11.25
N ILE A 695 6.14 14.63 -11.94
CA ILE A 695 6.29 13.31 -11.31
C ILE A 695 7.65 13.21 -10.60
N ALA A 696 8.73 13.67 -11.24
CA ALA A 696 10.06 13.69 -10.64
C ALA A 696 10.11 14.61 -9.40
N LEU A 697 9.41 15.74 -9.42
CA LEU A 697 9.26 16.63 -8.26
C LEU A 697 8.53 15.93 -7.11
N VAL A 698 7.42 15.24 -7.38
CA VAL A 698 6.69 14.46 -6.38
C VAL A 698 7.60 13.42 -5.73
N HIS A 699 8.36 12.67 -6.53
CA HIS A 699 9.29 11.66 -6.02
C HIS A 699 10.45 12.29 -5.24
N LEU A 700 10.96 13.44 -5.66
CA LEU A 700 12.01 14.16 -4.95
C LEU A 700 11.52 14.60 -3.56
N ILE A 701 10.33 15.22 -3.48
CA ILE A 701 9.75 15.65 -2.21
C ILE A 701 9.48 14.45 -1.31
N ALA A 702 8.88 13.37 -1.85
CA ALA A 702 8.61 12.15 -1.09
C ALA A 702 9.90 11.49 -0.56
N HIS A 703 10.97 11.49 -1.35
CA HIS A 703 12.25 10.97 -0.92
C HIS A 703 12.85 11.79 0.23
N MET A 704 12.79 13.12 0.12
CA MET A 704 13.27 14.03 1.16
C MET A 704 12.45 13.88 2.45
N GLU A 705 11.12 13.82 2.35
CA GLU A 705 10.20 13.54 3.47
C GLU A 705 10.56 12.24 4.18
N LYS A 706 10.82 11.18 3.40
CA LYS A 706 11.22 9.89 3.95
C LYS A 706 12.58 9.95 4.67
N ILE A 707 13.58 10.60 4.08
CA ILE A 707 14.90 10.76 4.73
C ILE A 707 14.73 11.49 6.07
N ILE A 708 13.97 12.58 6.06
CA ILE A 708 13.66 13.38 7.26
C ILE A 708 12.98 12.50 8.31
N SER A 709 11.95 11.74 7.93
CA SER A 709 11.26 10.77 8.79
C SER A 709 12.19 9.73 9.39
N ASP A 710 13.06 9.13 8.57
CA ASP A 710 13.99 8.09 9.01
C ASP A 710 15.02 8.65 9.99
N ILE A 711 15.52 9.87 9.76
CA ILE A 711 16.40 10.58 10.70
C ILE A 711 15.68 10.86 12.03
N VAL A 712 14.42 11.33 12.00
CA VAL A 712 13.61 11.55 13.21
C VAL A 712 13.46 10.25 14.00
N SER A 713 13.08 9.16 13.33
CA SER A 713 12.88 7.87 13.97
C SER A 713 14.18 7.31 14.58
N LEU A 714 15.34 7.65 14.01
CA LEU A 714 16.64 7.29 14.56
C LEU A 714 16.95 8.10 15.83
N ILE A 715 16.71 9.42 15.79
CA ILE A 715 16.93 10.31 16.94
C ILE A 715 16.02 9.92 18.11
N ASP A 716 14.74 9.64 17.84
CA ASP A 716 13.78 9.22 18.86
C ASP A 716 14.16 7.87 19.50
N ARG A 717 14.69 6.91 18.72
CA ARG A 717 15.17 5.62 19.23
C ARG A 717 16.38 5.72 20.15
N TYR A 718 17.28 6.67 19.92
CA TYR A 718 18.53 6.78 20.70
C TYR A 718 18.48 7.81 21.83
N HIS A 719 17.33 8.46 22.09
CA HIS A 719 17.16 9.49 23.14
C HIS A 719 18.23 10.60 23.13
N VAL A 720 18.92 10.82 22.02
CA VAL A 720 19.93 11.88 21.90
C VAL A 720 19.21 13.19 21.61
N ALA A 721 19.05 14.00 22.66
CA ALA A 721 18.49 15.35 22.65
C ALA A 721 16.98 15.46 22.32
N LYS A 722 16.14 15.28 23.36
CA LYS A 722 14.73 15.72 23.38
C LYS A 722 14.55 17.21 22.99
N ASN A 723 15.59 18.04 23.12
CA ASN A 723 15.58 19.49 22.88
C ASN A 723 16.69 19.96 21.90
N GLY A 724 17.00 19.20 20.85
CA GLY A 724 18.01 19.60 19.86
C GLY A 724 17.50 20.60 18.79
N LEU A 725 18.38 21.47 18.28
CA LEU A 725 18.13 22.33 17.10
C LEU A 725 17.58 21.53 15.91
N LEU A 726 18.02 20.27 15.78
CA LEU A 726 17.54 19.34 14.77
C LEU A 726 16.05 19.02 14.93
N ARG A 727 15.55 18.78 16.15
CA ARG A 727 14.12 18.49 16.39
C ARG A 727 13.25 19.70 16.04
N LYS A 728 13.71 20.92 16.36
CA LYS A 728 13.05 22.15 15.92
C LYS A 728 13.07 22.28 14.39
N LEU A 729 14.20 22.08 13.73
CA LEU A 729 14.29 22.08 12.26
C LEU A 729 13.43 20.98 11.62
N LEU A 730 13.28 19.83 12.26
CA LEU A 730 12.43 18.71 11.85
C LEU A 730 10.93 19.01 12.02
N ASP A 731 10.54 19.60 13.15
CA ASP A 731 9.22 20.15 13.42
C ASP A 731 8.87 21.26 12.40
N TYR A 732 9.87 21.99 11.90
CA TYR A 732 9.72 22.89 10.76
C TYR A 732 9.59 22.12 9.43
N CYS A 733 10.41 21.10 9.15
CA CYS A 733 10.46 20.36 7.86
C CYS A 733 9.17 19.64 7.51
N VAL A 734 8.53 19.10 8.55
CA VAL A 734 7.21 18.50 8.46
C VAL A 734 6.25 19.66 8.45
N ILE A 735 5.28 19.65 7.56
CA ILE A 735 4.13 20.53 7.70
C ILE A 735 3.51 20.17 9.04
N HIS A 736 3.87 20.85 10.14
CA HIS A 736 3.21 20.62 11.42
C HIS A 736 1.77 21.06 11.23
N PRO A 737 0.78 20.15 11.24
CA PRO A 737 -0.62 20.54 11.21
C PRO A 737 -0.99 21.35 12.47
N THR A 738 -0.12 21.35 13.48
CA THR A 738 -0.50 21.69 14.86
C THR A 738 0.06 23.01 15.40
N GLN A 739 0.96 23.73 14.72
CA GLN A 739 1.40 25.05 15.21
C GLN A 739 1.43 26.19 14.19
N THR A 740 1.39 25.91 12.88
CA THR A 740 1.14 26.95 11.86
C THR A 740 -0.08 26.65 11.00
N ILE A 741 -0.68 25.46 11.14
CA ILE A 741 -1.83 24.98 10.37
C ILE A 741 -3.00 24.58 11.28
N SER A 742 -2.91 24.85 12.59
CA SER A 742 -4.01 24.54 13.52
C SER A 742 -5.31 25.27 13.17
N ASN A 743 -5.28 26.27 12.27
CA ASN A 743 -6.45 26.97 11.79
C ASN A 743 -6.73 26.83 10.28
N HIS A 744 -5.86 26.20 9.48
CA HIS A 744 -5.98 26.25 8.01
C HIS A 744 -5.89 24.87 7.37
N ARG A 745 -6.98 24.10 7.49
CA ARG A 745 -7.43 23.06 6.54
C ARG A 745 -7.74 23.63 5.13
N GLU A 746 -7.58 24.95 5.00
CA GLU A 746 -7.99 25.84 3.93
C GLU A 746 -6.84 26.83 3.64
N ILE A 747 -6.24 26.79 2.45
CA ILE A 747 -5.32 27.86 2.03
C ILE A 747 -6.15 28.95 1.35
N THR A 748 -6.19 30.15 1.92
CA THR A 748 -6.95 31.29 1.41
C THR A 748 -6.06 32.18 0.53
N CYS A 749 -6.35 32.28 -0.77
CA CYS A 749 -5.71 33.23 -1.67
C CYS A 749 -6.59 34.47 -1.86
N TYR A 750 -6.00 35.67 -1.74
CA TYR A 750 -6.70 36.95 -1.90
C TYR A 750 -6.53 37.48 -3.32
N LEU A 751 -7.62 37.64 -4.07
CA LEU A 751 -7.64 38.34 -5.35
C LEU A 751 -7.84 39.85 -5.10
N LYS A 752 -6.88 40.69 -5.50
CA LYS A 752 -7.05 42.17 -5.49
C LYS A 752 -7.50 42.68 -6.86
N GLU A 753 -8.39 43.68 -6.85
CA GLU A 753 -8.94 44.35 -8.06
C GLU A 753 -7.88 45.09 -8.89
N SER A 754 -6.71 45.40 -8.34
CA SER A 754 -5.56 45.90 -9.10
C SER A 754 -4.49 44.81 -9.18
N GLY A 755 -4.43 44.15 -10.34
CA GLY A 755 -3.49 43.11 -10.76
C GLY A 755 -2.38 42.69 -9.79
N MET A 756 -2.35 41.38 -9.51
CA MET A 756 -1.33 40.60 -8.80
C MET A 756 -1.62 40.28 -7.32
N CYS A 757 -1.82 38.99 -7.07
CA CYS A 757 -1.66 38.38 -5.77
C CYS A 757 -0.19 38.53 -5.31
N ARG A 758 0.10 39.39 -4.34
CA ARG A 758 1.45 39.57 -3.77
C ARG A 758 2.07 38.29 -3.19
N THR A 759 1.27 37.29 -2.81
CA THR A 759 1.75 35.98 -2.35
C THR A 759 2.21 35.06 -3.49
N LEU A 760 1.85 35.38 -4.75
CA LEU A 760 2.11 34.55 -5.94
C LEU A 760 3.13 35.18 -6.90
N GLU A 761 3.66 36.39 -6.61
CA GLU A 761 4.71 37.06 -7.42
C GLU A 761 5.99 36.21 -7.60
N GLY A 762 6.19 35.17 -6.77
CA GLY A 762 7.32 34.25 -6.86
C GLY A 762 7.10 32.98 -7.72
N LEU A 763 5.89 32.73 -8.20
CA LEU A 763 5.53 31.46 -8.85
C LEU A 763 5.82 31.47 -10.35
N LYS A 764 7.06 31.15 -10.71
CA LYS A 764 7.46 30.95 -12.12
C LYS A 764 7.12 29.54 -12.62
N TYR A 765 5.83 29.20 -12.65
CA TYR A 765 5.33 28.17 -13.57
C TYR A 765 4.35 28.81 -14.55
N PRO A 766 4.66 28.84 -15.87
CA PRO A 766 3.82 29.51 -16.88
C PRO A 766 2.40 28.91 -16.95
N ILE A 767 2.25 27.65 -16.56
CA ILE A 767 0.96 26.95 -16.51
C ILE A 767 0.10 27.52 -15.36
N LEU A 768 0.68 27.70 -14.17
CA LEU A 768 -0.03 28.18 -12.99
C LEU A 768 -0.50 29.63 -13.14
N SER A 769 0.35 30.48 -13.74
CA SER A 769 -0.07 31.84 -14.11
C SER A 769 -1.21 31.79 -15.12
N SER A 770 -1.12 30.99 -16.18
CA SER A 770 -2.17 30.93 -17.20
C SER A 770 -3.51 30.37 -16.69
N THR A 771 -3.50 29.37 -15.81
CA THR A 771 -4.72 28.81 -15.22
C THR A 771 -5.34 29.75 -14.19
N LEU A 772 -4.52 30.44 -13.37
CA LEU A 772 -5.02 31.44 -12.43
C LEU A 772 -5.49 32.70 -13.16
N TYR A 773 -4.84 33.10 -14.25
CA TYR A 773 -5.30 34.16 -15.16
C TYR A 773 -6.60 33.75 -15.85
N ALA A 774 -6.76 32.50 -16.32
CA ALA A 774 -8.00 32.02 -16.93
C ALA A 774 -9.15 31.93 -15.91
N ILE A 775 -8.87 31.49 -14.68
CA ILE A 775 -9.82 31.50 -13.56
C ILE A 775 -10.23 32.95 -13.25
N GLN A 776 -9.26 33.87 -13.17
CA GLN A 776 -9.49 35.28 -12.91
C GLN A 776 -10.28 35.96 -14.05
N GLU A 777 -9.94 35.68 -15.31
CA GLU A 777 -10.56 36.24 -16.51
C GLU A 777 -12.02 35.81 -16.63
N LYS A 778 -12.30 34.51 -16.39
CA LYS A 778 -13.68 34.00 -16.37
C LYS A 778 -14.47 34.43 -15.14
N LEU A 779 -13.84 34.61 -13.97
CA LEU A 779 -14.49 35.24 -12.80
C LEU A 779 -14.83 36.72 -13.08
N THR A 780 -13.99 37.45 -13.81
CA THR A 780 -14.30 38.83 -14.25
C THR A 780 -15.37 38.88 -15.34
N ALA A 781 -15.44 37.87 -16.23
CA ALA A 781 -16.50 37.74 -17.22
C ALA A 781 -17.86 37.35 -16.58
N ALA A 782 -17.84 36.53 -15.51
CA ALA A 782 -19.02 36.23 -14.70
C ALA A 782 -19.59 37.47 -14.00
N ARG A 783 -18.72 38.41 -13.56
CA ARG A 783 -19.15 39.69 -12.98
C ARG A 783 -19.88 40.59 -13.98
N SER A 784 -19.64 40.47 -15.29
CA SER A 784 -20.27 41.33 -16.30
C SER A 784 -21.59 40.80 -16.86
N SER A 785 -21.94 39.53 -16.61
CA SER A 785 -23.13 38.90 -17.19
C SER A 785 -24.33 38.71 -16.24
N GLU A 786 -24.24 39.06 -14.95
CA GLU A 786 -25.27 38.79 -13.91
C GLU A 786 -25.74 37.30 -13.83
N GLU A 787 -25.08 36.38 -14.52
CA GLU A 787 -25.37 34.95 -14.41
C GLU A 787 -24.61 34.35 -13.23
N LYS A 788 -25.28 33.49 -12.45
CA LYS A 788 -24.61 32.59 -11.50
C LYS A 788 -23.69 31.66 -12.30
N VAL A 789 -22.45 32.06 -12.50
CA VAL A 789 -21.47 31.21 -13.17
C VAL A 789 -21.02 30.15 -12.19
N ASP A 790 -21.39 28.91 -12.51
CA ASP A 790 -20.93 27.72 -11.82
C ASP A 790 -19.38 27.69 -11.91
N PRO A 791 -18.63 27.68 -10.79
CA PRO A 791 -17.16 27.62 -10.81
C PRO A 791 -16.62 26.41 -11.60
N VAL A 792 -17.48 25.41 -11.82
CA VAL A 792 -17.28 24.23 -12.66
C VAL A 792 -17.07 24.54 -14.15
N ASN A 793 -17.65 25.63 -14.70
CA ASN A 793 -17.46 26.04 -16.10
C ASN A 793 -16.23 26.96 -16.30
N ILE A 794 -15.62 27.39 -15.19
CA ILE A 794 -14.50 28.34 -15.19
C ILE A 794 -13.14 27.63 -15.37
N ILE A 795 -13.00 26.40 -14.88
CA ILE A 795 -11.80 25.57 -15.10
C ILE A 795 -11.95 24.82 -16.42
#